data_AF-A0A9W2Y8U4-F1
#
_entry.id   AF-A0A9W2Y8U4-F1
#
_cell.length_a   1.000
_cell.length_b   1.000
_cell.length_c   1.000
_cell.angle_alpha   90.00
_cell.angle_beta   90.00
_cell.angle_gamma   90.00
#
_symmetry.space_group_name_H-M   'P 1'
#
loop_
_entity.id
_entity.type
_entity.pdbx_description
1 polymer ?
#
loop_
_entity_poly.entity_id
_entity_poly.type
_entity_poly.pdbx_seq_one_letter_code
_entity_poly.pdbx_strand_id
1 'polypeptide(L)'
;MFSSCRASSFSPLFHSLRLNMGFSGWRWFAALFGLLCLCKVQSNCTEDNMNMEGGSYTLTRQLQSDSMLVYQCDDQDYHPYPVLTRTCQPNNMWKPAPQNLPPQRCKLVECPDPSVLEYGQVTPPQERYYVHNVTTYECYAGYRMQGSARRICLPNGKWSGKTPICSRDSESACGDPGVPPGASRTGNSFDFDDTVTYTCNGNLFLVGSKERKCLENGQWTGIEPACYYKHTYDTSLEISQVFGRAIMETLTTLDTDPTQVERKIRVSKDGILNIYIAVDISESIEEKQFNYAKDAIVTLIKKLASFSVSPNYEIFFFSSEIYEVVNIVEFMDKKQEERQQILKKVSDFTIDDRNTGTNINQAYKTIDERMGLIKERVKEDFKEHRHVIIVFTDGAYNMGGSPLPIVKRIQNRINLVQSGRDEASKQDYLDMYIFAMGAEIDDDVLKPLTTTKNDEQHYFRLPSNFKELQKSFDSIIDESNVQGLCGLHKIREEGKNINELIDASNMRSYFPWYASITLKHGRNYCFGSLVSPDFVLTAAHCFKFGDLPEDVKVVIDDGHGKEKKVTNFIIHPNYNINAKVKEGVKEFYDYDVALIQLEEPVVISANARPICIPCTQETSDALQLVGNTTCKQQEDILFKTQLEQVSFLSKSGNKVNEKDAYAKLGDNRDECIKHALKAEGITATDPKIPVTDNFLCTGGVQPFVDDRACKGDSGGSVYKIYEYRAVQVGLVSWGTLDCDPIRGQKSDKDSRDFHINLFKVLPFLKSILGVETPDYTPVKFLEN
;
A
#
# COMPACT_ATOMS: atom_id res chain seq x y z
N MET A 1 1.29 64.08 -20.91
CA MET A 1 1.38 65.16 -21.93
C MET A 1 1.16 64.51 -23.29
N PHE A 2 0.08 64.93 -23.99
CA PHE A 2 -0.35 64.72 -25.40
C PHE A 2 -0.15 63.32 -26.05
N SER A 3 -1.09 62.68 -26.76
CA SER A 3 -2.31 63.09 -27.48
C SER A 3 -3.12 61.81 -27.82
N SER A 4 -4.39 61.68 -27.43
CA SER A 4 -5.61 61.87 -28.26
C SER A 4 -5.75 61.02 -29.53
N CYS A 5 -6.76 60.12 -29.58
CA CYS A 5 -7.89 60.27 -30.51
C CYS A 5 -9.10 59.40 -30.15
N ARG A 6 -10.29 59.98 -30.32
CA ARG A 6 -11.63 59.48 -30.00
C ARG A 6 -12.24 58.67 -31.16
N ALA A 7 -13.21 57.84 -30.78
CA ALA A 7 -14.05 56.98 -31.60
C ALA A 7 -15.05 57.71 -32.52
N SER A 8 -15.50 57.01 -33.57
CA SER A 8 -16.90 57.09 -34.04
C SER A 8 -17.28 55.87 -34.88
N SER A 9 -18.39 55.27 -34.45
CA SER A 9 -19.26 54.24 -35.03
C SER A 9 -19.73 54.50 -36.47
N PHE A 10 -20.00 53.43 -37.25
CA PHE A 10 -21.20 53.31 -38.10
C PHE A 10 -21.34 51.89 -38.72
N SER A 11 -22.57 51.44 -38.85
CA SER A 11 -23.10 50.34 -39.68
C SER A 11 -24.51 50.78 -40.13
N PRO A 12 -25.21 50.11 -41.07
CA PRO A 12 -24.78 49.34 -42.23
C PRO A 12 -25.61 49.72 -43.50
N LEU A 13 -25.48 48.93 -44.59
CA LEU A 13 -26.54 48.47 -45.53
C LEU A 13 -26.41 48.78 -47.05
N PHE A 14 -26.26 47.66 -47.78
CA PHE A 14 -26.96 47.20 -48.99
C PHE A 14 -26.58 47.58 -50.44
N HIS A 15 -26.52 46.48 -51.22
CA HIS A 15 -26.82 46.26 -52.66
C HIS A 15 -25.74 46.62 -53.69
N SER A 16 -25.12 45.63 -54.37
CA SER A 16 -25.63 44.73 -55.44
C SER A 16 -25.39 45.31 -56.83
N LEU A 17 -24.46 44.75 -57.61
CA LEU A 17 -24.70 44.18 -58.95
C LEU A 17 -23.40 43.66 -59.59
N ARG A 18 -23.48 42.44 -60.13
CA ARG A 18 -22.48 41.75 -60.97
C ARG A 18 -22.45 42.34 -62.38
N LEU A 19 -21.29 42.37 -63.06
CA LEU A 19 -20.97 41.55 -64.26
C LEU A 19 -19.75 42.07 -65.07
N ASN A 20 -19.13 41.08 -65.75
CA ASN A 20 -18.32 41.12 -66.97
C ASN A 20 -16.79 41.25 -66.92
N MET A 21 -16.15 40.07 -67.00
CA MET A 21 -15.22 39.59 -68.03
C MET A 21 -14.17 40.55 -68.62
N GLY A 22 -12.90 40.16 -68.49
CA GLY A 22 -11.80 40.64 -69.33
C GLY A 22 -10.52 39.84 -69.08
N PHE A 23 -10.07 39.10 -70.09
CA PHE A 23 -8.99 38.12 -70.07
C PHE A 23 -7.57 38.72 -69.99
N SER A 24 -6.68 37.89 -69.44
CA SER A 24 -5.26 37.68 -69.78
C SER A 24 -4.24 38.81 -69.58
N GLY A 25 -3.31 38.56 -68.65
CA GLY A 25 -2.05 39.30 -68.54
C GLY A 25 -1.31 39.00 -67.24
N TRP A 26 -1.33 37.77 -66.73
CA TRP A 26 -0.74 37.43 -65.44
C TRP A 26 0.73 37.02 -65.63
N ARG A 27 1.63 37.98 -65.42
CA ARG A 27 2.95 37.77 -64.83
C ARG A 27 3.53 39.14 -64.50
N TRP A 28 4.10 39.24 -63.29
CA TRP A 28 4.72 40.41 -62.65
C TRP A 28 3.75 41.32 -61.88
N PHE A 29 4.01 41.45 -60.57
CA PHE A 29 3.27 42.17 -59.51
C PHE A 29 2.13 41.44 -58.79
N ALA A 30 2.46 40.30 -58.16
CA ALA A 30 1.78 39.82 -56.95
C ALA A 30 2.83 39.54 -55.85
N ALA A 31 3.68 40.53 -55.59
CA ALA A 31 4.59 40.56 -54.45
C ALA A 31 4.23 41.73 -53.55
N LEU A 32 2.95 41.87 -53.18
CA LEU A 32 2.52 42.76 -52.08
C LEU A 32 1.08 42.51 -51.58
N PHE A 33 0.53 41.31 -51.79
CA PHE A 33 -0.80 40.90 -51.29
C PHE A 33 -0.80 39.43 -50.85
N GLY A 34 0.20 39.06 -50.06
CA GLY A 34 0.38 37.71 -49.52
C GLY A 34 1.01 37.73 -48.13
N LEU A 35 0.58 38.65 -47.27
CA LEU A 35 1.06 38.74 -45.88
C LEU A 35 0.08 39.52 -44.99
N LEU A 36 -1.20 39.20 -45.09
CA LEU A 36 -2.17 39.43 -44.02
C LEU A 36 -2.90 38.09 -43.78
N CYS A 37 -2.11 37.04 -43.59
CA CYS A 37 -2.60 35.93 -42.78
C CYS A 37 -2.82 36.48 -41.37
N LEU A 38 -4.04 36.30 -40.88
CA LEU A 38 -4.47 36.53 -39.52
C LEU A 38 -3.52 35.81 -38.53
N CYS A 39 -2.41 36.44 -38.16
CA CYS A 39 -1.82 36.21 -36.86
C CYS A 39 -2.76 36.91 -35.87
N LYS A 40 -3.77 36.19 -35.37
CA LYS A 40 -4.26 36.49 -34.03
C LYS A 40 -3.02 36.39 -33.14
N VAL A 41 -2.46 37.53 -32.74
CA VAL A 41 -1.53 37.56 -31.61
C VAL A 41 -2.36 37.06 -30.44
N GLN A 42 -2.16 35.81 -30.07
CA GLN A 42 -2.76 35.21 -28.89
C GLN A 42 -2.08 35.94 -27.72
N SER A 43 -2.74 36.97 -27.20
CA SER A 43 -2.26 37.62 -25.99
C SER A 43 -2.41 36.63 -24.84
N ASN A 44 -1.36 36.48 -24.06
CA ASN A 44 -1.32 35.59 -22.91
C ASN A 44 -1.59 36.40 -21.63
N CYS A 45 -1.92 35.75 -20.51
CA CYS A 45 -1.95 36.40 -19.21
C CYS A 45 -0.58 36.99 -18.84
N THR A 46 -0.52 38.01 -17.97
CA THR A 46 0.76 38.63 -17.55
C THR A 46 1.20 38.12 -16.18
N GLU A 47 2.50 38.16 -15.89
CA GLU A 47 3.03 37.82 -14.55
C GLU A 47 3.12 39.05 -13.63
N ASP A 48 2.58 40.19 -14.06
CA ASP A 48 2.62 41.42 -13.28
C ASP A 48 1.87 41.26 -11.95
N ASN A 49 2.54 41.56 -10.84
CA ASN A 49 2.03 41.41 -9.47
C ASN A 49 1.62 39.98 -9.09
N MET A 50 2.25 38.96 -9.70
CA MET A 50 2.06 37.56 -9.30
C MET A 50 3.01 37.10 -8.20
N ASN A 51 4.11 37.83 -7.97
CA ASN A 51 5.10 37.49 -6.95
C ASN A 51 4.50 37.41 -5.54
N MET A 52 5.07 36.52 -4.73
CA MET A 52 4.63 36.22 -3.38
C MET A 52 5.78 36.40 -2.39
N GLU A 53 5.48 36.93 -1.20
CA GLU A 53 6.46 37.00 -0.11
C GLU A 53 6.54 35.65 0.63
N GLY A 54 7.75 35.09 0.75
CA GLY A 54 8.02 33.85 1.50
C GLY A 54 7.68 32.55 0.77
N GLY A 55 7.46 32.60 -0.55
CA GLY A 55 7.14 31.43 -1.35
C GLY A 55 7.24 31.69 -2.86
N SER A 56 6.74 30.75 -3.65
CA SER A 56 6.77 30.78 -5.11
C SER A 56 5.41 30.42 -5.73
N TYR A 57 5.32 30.40 -7.05
CA TYR A 57 4.18 29.83 -7.77
C TYR A 57 4.62 28.94 -8.94
N THR A 58 3.75 28.01 -9.31
CA THR A 58 3.85 27.19 -10.53
C THR A 58 2.75 27.57 -11.51
N LEU A 59 2.98 27.29 -12.80
CA LEU A 59 2.00 27.49 -13.87
C LEU A 59 1.78 26.16 -14.60
N THR A 60 0.52 25.76 -14.77
CA THR A 60 0.17 24.50 -15.41
C THR A 60 0.37 24.54 -16.94
N ARG A 61 0.03 25.66 -17.59
CA ARG A 61 0.22 25.89 -19.05
C ARG A 61 0.82 27.25 -19.37
N GLN A 62 1.91 27.59 -18.67
CA GLN A 62 2.56 28.89 -18.82
C GLN A 62 1.53 30.04 -18.67
N LEU A 63 1.42 30.94 -19.64
CA LEU A 63 0.51 32.08 -19.58
C LEU A 63 -0.69 31.95 -20.53
N GLN A 64 -0.96 30.74 -21.03
CA GLN A 64 -2.06 30.48 -21.96
C GLN A 64 -3.42 30.54 -21.24
N SER A 65 -4.50 30.68 -22.01
CA SER A 65 -5.88 30.55 -21.50
C SER A 65 -6.05 29.23 -20.76
N ASP A 66 -6.82 29.28 -19.67
CA ASP A 66 -7.13 28.20 -18.74
C ASP A 66 -5.93 27.68 -17.92
N SER A 67 -4.72 28.23 -18.12
CA SER A 67 -3.58 27.95 -17.25
C SER A 67 -3.89 28.38 -15.81
N MET A 68 -3.58 27.52 -14.86
CA MET A 68 -3.63 27.84 -13.45
C MET A 68 -2.26 28.24 -12.93
N LEU A 69 -2.28 29.25 -12.06
CA LEU A 69 -1.18 29.64 -11.20
C LEU A 69 -1.46 29.08 -9.81
N VAL A 70 -0.54 28.27 -9.28
CA VAL A 70 -0.65 27.65 -7.95
C VAL A 70 0.43 28.22 -7.04
N TYR A 71 0.01 28.86 -5.93
CA TYR A 71 0.93 29.39 -4.94
C TYR A 71 1.43 28.31 -3.98
N GLN A 72 2.70 28.40 -3.58
CA GLN A 72 3.35 27.46 -2.69
C GLN A 72 4.24 28.20 -1.70
N CYS A 73 4.21 27.79 -0.43
CA CYS A 73 5.11 28.28 0.60
C CYS A 73 6.32 27.36 0.73
N ASP A 74 7.50 27.93 1.01
CA ASP A 74 8.73 27.16 1.18
C ASP A 74 8.74 26.37 2.50
N ASP A 75 8.01 26.86 3.51
CA ASP A 75 7.90 26.29 4.85
C ASP A 75 6.50 25.70 5.07
N GLN A 76 6.44 24.49 5.64
CA GLN A 76 5.22 23.73 5.92
C GLN A 76 4.37 24.36 7.03
N ASP A 77 4.97 25.21 7.86
CA ASP A 77 4.29 25.97 8.91
C ASP A 77 3.46 27.13 8.33
N TYR A 78 3.55 27.40 7.02
CA TYR A 78 2.88 28.50 6.34
C TYR A 78 2.01 28.01 5.18
N HIS A 79 0.98 28.80 4.85
CA HIS A 79 0.10 28.57 3.71
C HIS A 79 -0.07 29.85 2.87
N PRO A 80 -0.40 29.73 1.57
CA PRO A 80 -0.63 30.89 0.71
C PRO A 80 -1.88 31.69 1.11
N TYR A 81 -1.76 33.01 1.09
CA TYR A 81 -2.82 33.94 1.41
C TYR A 81 -2.71 35.21 0.51
N PRO A 82 -3.83 35.81 0.06
CA PRO A 82 -5.23 35.46 0.35
C PRO A 82 -5.82 34.33 -0.49
N VAL A 83 -5.17 33.95 -1.59
CA VAL A 83 -5.69 32.95 -2.53
C VAL A 83 -4.67 31.85 -2.74
N LEU A 84 -5.14 30.63 -3.00
CA LEU A 84 -4.31 29.46 -3.26
C LEU A 84 -3.93 29.37 -4.74
N THR A 85 -4.89 29.69 -5.62
CA THR A 85 -4.67 29.66 -7.07
C THR A 85 -5.24 30.88 -7.77
N ARG A 86 -4.86 31.02 -9.04
CA ARG A 86 -5.51 31.92 -10.01
C ARG A 86 -5.63 31.18 -11.34
N THR A 87 -6.71 31.40 -12.07
CA THR A 87 -6.91 30.82 -13.41
C THR A 87 -6.87 31.92 -14.47
N CYS A 88 -6.08 31.72 -15.51
CA CYS A 88 -6.03 32.61 -16.67
C CYS A 88 -7.31 32.42 -17.49
N GLN A 89 -8.14 33.45 -17.60
CA GLN A 89 -9.40 33.37 -18.34
C GLN A 89 -9.18 33.59 -19.85
N PRO A 90 -10.14 33.22 -20.73
CA PRO A 90 -10.04 33.46 -22.18
C PRO A 90 -9.92 34.93 -22.61
N ASN A 91 -10.21 35.85 -21.69
CA ASN A 91 -10.01 37.29 -21.86
C ASN A 91 -8.62 37.76 -21.38
N ASN A 92 -7.72 36.83 -21.07
CA ASN A 92 -6.35 37.02 -20.64
C ASN A 92 -6.22 37.77 -19.30
N MET A 93 -7.22 37.64 -18.44
CA MET A 93 -7.18 38.14 -17.08
C MET A 93 -7.13 36.98 -16.08
N TRP A 94 -6.35 37.15 -15.02
CA TRP A 94 -6.34 36.23 -13.90
C TRP A 94 -7.63 36.34 -13.09
N LYS A 95 -8.16 35.18 -12.68
CA LYS A 95 -9.29 35.07 -11.76
C LYS A 95 -8.89 34.20 -10.55
N PRO A 96 -8.95 34.71 -9.31
CA PRO A 96 -9.21 36.11 -8.97
C PRO A 96 -8.12 37.05 -9.52
N ALA A 97 -8.46 38.33 -9.73
CA ALA A 97 -7.51 39.33 -10.20
C ALA A 97 -6.44 39.62 -9.13
N PRO A 98 -5.18 39.92 -9.51
CA PRO A 98 -4.14 40.31 -8.56
C PRO A 98 -4.55 41.57 -7.81
N GLN A 99 -4.41 41.53 -6.48
CA GLN A 99 -4.72 42.66 -5.61
C GLN A 99 -3.46 43.04 -4.85
N ASN A 100 -3.25 44.35 -4.67
CA ASN A 100 -2.12 44.86 -3.89
C ASN A 100 -2.35 44.76 -2.38
N LEU A 101 -3.60 44.69 -1.94
CA LEU A 101 -4.00 44.68 -0.54
C LEU A 101 -5.18 43.72 -0.31
N PRO A 102 -5.03 42.67 0.52
CA PRO A 102 -3.74 42.21 1.07
C PRO A 102 -2.82 41.66 -0.04
N PRO A 103 -1.49 41.87 0.04
CA PRO A 103 -0.56 41.28 -0.92
C PRO A 103 -0.50 39.76 -0.76
N GLN A 104 -0.12 39.08 -1.83
CA GLN A 104 0.10 37.63 -1.80
C GLN A 104 1.34 37.31 -0.95
N ARG A 105 1.17 36.49 0.09
CA ARG A 105 2.25 36.13 1.03
C ARG A 105 1.98 34.82 1.76
N CYS A 106 3.03 34.24 2.32
CA CYS A 106 2.91 33.10 3.21
C CYS A 106 2.43 33.56 4.59
N LYS A 107 1.32 32.99 5.07
CA LYS A 107 0.77 33.24 6.40
C LYS A 107 0.88 31.98 7.24
N LEU A 108 1.22 32.14 8.52
CA LEU A 108 1.36 31.04 9.47
C LEU A 108 0.05 30.23 9.57
N VAL A 109 0.19 28.90 9.62
CA VAL A 109 -0.93 27.95 9.77
C VAL A 109 -1.62 28.14 11.11
N GLU A 110 -2.95 28.20 11.06
CA GLU A 110 -3.85 28.39 12.20
C GLU A 110 -4.65 27.11 12.43
N CYS A 111 -4.82 26.72 13.70
CA CYS A 111 -5.70 25.63 14.12
C CYS A 111 -7.05 26.17 14.64
N PRO A 112 -8.14 25.39 14.51
CA PRO A 112 -9.47 25.78 14.99
C PRO A 112 -9.48 26.12 16.49
N ASP A 113 -10.31 27.07 16.91
CA ASP A 113 -10.39 27.48 18.32
C ASP A 113 -10.72 26.29 19.25
N PRO A 114 -9.81 25.90 20.15
CA PRO A 114 -10.01 24.79 21.08
C PRO A 114 -10.92 25.15 22.26
N SER A 115 -11.32 26.42 22.42
CA SER A 115 -12.08 26.95 23.56
C SER A 115 -13.58 26.58 23.51
N VAL A 116 -13.87 25.32 23.20
CA VAL A 116 -15.22 24.75 23.04
C VAL A 116 -15.56 23.69 24.09
N LEU A 117 -14.60 23.39 24.98
CA LEU A 117 -14.75 22.36 26.01
C LEU A 117 -15.85 22.72 27.01
N GLU A 118 -16.90 21.91 27.07
CA GLU A 118 -17.93 22.03 28.10
C GLU A 118 -17.44 21.45 29.43
N TYR A 119 -17.85 22.05 30.55
CA TYR A 119 -17.51 21.61 31.91
C TYR A 119 -16.00 21.49 32.22
N GLY A 120 -15.18 22.27 31.53
CA GLY A 120 -13.76 22.40 31.79
C GLY A 120 -13.21 23.73 31.32
N GLN A 121 -11.89 23.86 31.35
CA GLN A 121 -11.17 25.04 30.92
C GLN A 121 -9.99 24.66 30.00
N VAL A 122 -9.63 25.60 29.12
CA VAL A 122 -8.52 25.47 28.17
C VAL A 122 -7.50 26.57 28.46
N THR A 123 -6.22 26.19 28.56
CA THR A 123 -5.12 27.12 28.91
C THR A 123 -3.92 26.93 27.96
N PRO A 124 -3.23 28.00 27.53
CA PRO A 124 -3.59 29.41 27.70
C PRO A 124 -4.69 29.83 26.70
N PRO A 125 -5.66 30.68 27.10
CA PRO A 125 -6.61 31.25 26.16
C PRO A 125 -5.89 32.23 25.22
N GLN A 126 -6.12 32.09 23.92
CA GLN A 126 -5.58 32.96 22.87
C GLN A 126 -6.67 33.36 21.89
N GLU A 127 -6.50 34.52 21.22
CA GLU A 127 -7.42 34.93 20.14
C GLU A 127 -7.32 34.01 18.93
N ARG A 128 -6.10 33.52 18.64
CA ARG A 128 -5.78 32.58 17.57
C ARG A 128 -4.70 31.64 18.01
N TYR A 129 -4.75 30.40 17.52
CA TYR A 129 -3.79 29.36 17.84
C TYR A 129 -3.03 28.99 16.58
N TYR A 130 -1.73 29.24 16.58
CA TYR A 130 -0.87 28.95 15.45
C TYR A 130 -0.12 27.63 15.64
N VAL A 131 0.44 27.12 14.54
CA VAL A 131 1.31 25.94 14.56
C VAL A 131 2.34 25.99 15.69
N HIS A 132 2.59 24.83 16.30
CA HIS A 132 3.40 24.59 17.50
C HIS A 132 2.85 25.17 18.81
N ASN A 133 1.73 25.89 18.81
CA ASN A 133 1.07 26.28 20.06
C ASN A 133 0.58 25.04 20.81
N VAL A 134 0.71 25.08 22.13
CA VAL A 134 0.32 24.00 23.04
C VAL A 134 -0.85 24.46 23.89
N THR A 135 -1.88 23.61 23.98
CA THR A 135 -3.03 23.82 24.86
C THR A 135 -3.18 22.67 25.83
N THR A 136 -3.57 22.99 27.05
CA THR A 136 -3.89 22.05 28.11
C THR A 136 -5.34 22.20 28.52
N TYR A 137 -5.99 21.07 28.72
CA TYR A 137 -7.40 20.96 29.07
C TYR A 137 -7.51 20.46 30.51
N GLU A 138 -8.48 20.98 31.26
CA GLU A 138 -8.74 20.56 32.64
C GLU A 138 -10.25 20.55 32.89
N CYS A 139 -10.78 19.46 33.42
CA CYS A 139 -12.19 19.37 33.77
C CYS A 139 -12.48 20.02 35.12
N TYR A 140 -13.65 20.63 35.27
CA TYR A 140 -14.10 21.13 36.57
C TYR A 140 -14.30 20.00 37.57
N ALA A 141 -14.30 20.34 38.87
CA ALA A 141 -14.51 19.39 39.95
C ALA A 141 -15.79 18.55 39.74
N GLY A 142 -15.65 17.23 39.86
CA GLY A 142 -16.74 16.28 39.67
C GLY A 142 -16.94 15.77 38.23
N TYR A 143 -16.12 16.23 37.27
CA TYR A 143 -16.09 15.72 35.90
C TYR A 143 -14.79 14.95 35.64
N ARG A 144 -14.84 13.94 34.76
CA ARG A 144 -13.70 13.14 34.33
C ARG A 144 -13.32 13.50 32.90
N MET A 145 -12.01 13.51 32.67
CA MET A 145 -11.45 13.79 31.36
C MET A 145 -11.38 12.52 30.50
N GLN A 146 -11.87 12.62 29.28
CA GLN A 146 -11.62 11.68 28.20
C GLN A 146 -10.89 12.40 27.06
N GLY A 147 -10.14 11.66 26.25
CA GLY A 147 -9.33 12.25 25.18
C GLY A 147 -7.98 12.80 25.67
N SER A 148 -7.39 13.72 24.91
CA SER A 148 -6.02 14.20 25.17
C SER A 148 -5.98 15.46 26.04
N ALA A 149 -5.48 15.34 27.27
CA ALA A 149 -5.32 16.45 28.22
C ALA A 149 -4.40 17.60 27.72
N ARG A 150 -3.52 17.30 26.77
CA ARG A 150 -2.57 18.24 26.18
C ARG A 150 -2.54 18.02 24.68
N ARG A 151 -2.73 19.10 23.91
CA ARG A 151 -2.72 19.07 22.44
C ARG A 151 -1.78 20.14 21.88
N ILE A 152 -1.28 19.88 20.67
CA ILE A 152 -0.37 20.75 19.94
C ILE A 152 -1.00 21.07 18.59
N CYS A 153 -0.96 22.32 18.15
CA CYS A 153 -1.36 22.70 16.80
C CYS A 153 -0.28 22.25 15.80
N LEU A 154 -0.63 21.38 14.87
CA LEU A 154 0.29 20.75 13.93
C LEU A 154 0.40 21.55 12.61
N PRO A 155 1.47 21.36 11.83
CA PRO A 155 1.66 22.05 10.54
C PRO A 155 0.55 21.79 9.52
N ASN A 156 -0.18 20.67 9.65
CA ASN A 156 -1.33 20.38 8.81
C ASN A 156 -2.62 21.12 9.22
N GLY A 157 -2.57 22.04 10.20
CA GLY A 157 -3.73 22.81 10.66
C GLY A 157 -4.65 22.05 11.61
N LYS A 158 -4.24 20.87 12.09
CA LYS A 158 -5.00 20.04 13.04
C LYS A 158 -4.42 20.07 14.44
N TRP A 159 -5.25 19.76 15.43
CA TRP A 159 -4.80 19.52 16.79
C TRP A 159 -4.37 18.06 16.99
N SER A 160 -3.20 17.83 17.57
CA SER A 160 -2.69 16.48 17.89
C SER A 160 -3.60 15.74 18.89
N GLY A 161 -3.64 14.41 18.83
CA GLY A 161 -4.37 13.59 19.81
C GLY A 161 -5.89 13.64 19.65
N LYS A 162 -6.63 13.10 20.62
CA LYS A 162 -8.09 12.96 20.59
C LYS A 162 -8.81 14.18 21.18
N THR A 163 -10.03 14.45 20.73
CA THR A 163 -10.90 15.52 21.25
C THR A 163 -11.10 15.36 22.77
N PRO A 164 -10.79 16.39 23.58
CA PRO A 164 -10.99 16.33 25.02
C PRO A 164 -12.47 16.48 25.37
N ILE A 165 -12.96 15.63 26.28
CA ILE A 165 -14.35 15.62 26.73
C ILE A 165 -14.36 15.59 28.25
N CYS A 166 -15.15 16.46 28.88
CA CYS A 166 -15.36 16.48 30.32
C CYS A 166 -16.79 16.06 30.63
N SER A 167 -16.96 14.81 31.05
CA SER A 167 -18.27 14.24 31.37
C SER A 167 -18.29 13.72 32.80
N ARG A 168 -19.49 13.62 33.39
CA ARG A 168 -19.68 12.84 34.61
C ARG A 168 -19.85 11.38 34.21
N ASP A 169 -19.67 10.46 35.16
CA ASP A 169 -20.19 9.11 35.01
C ASP A 169 -21.73 9.22 34.96
N SER A 170 -22.31 9.40 33.77
CA SER A 170 -23.75 9.58 33.59
C SER A 170 -24.47 8.24 33.48
N GLU A 171 -25.70 8.18 33.98
CA GLU A 171 -26.65 7.09 33.74
C GLU A 171 -27.28 7.14 32.33
N SER A 172 -26.77 8.00 31.44
CA SER A 172 -27.27 8.18 30.07
C SER A 172 -26.93 7.00 29.18
N ALA A 173 -27.80 6.73 28.20
CA ALA A 173 -27.61 5.62 27.26
C ALA A 173 -26.28 5.70 26.47
N CYS A 174 -25.94 6.88 25.95
CA CYS A 174 -24.69 7.14 25.25
C CYS A 174 -23.78 8.07 26.06
N GLY A 175 -22.47 7.91 25.88
CA GLY A 175 -21.48 8.86 26.41
C GLY A 175 -21.59 10.22 25.72
N ASP A 176 -21.19 11.30 26.41
CA ASP A 176 -21.13 12.64 25.82
C ASP A 176 -20.24 12.64 24.55
N PRO A 177 -20.79 13.00 23.36
CA PRO A 177 -20.03 12.95 22.12
C PRO A 177 -19.02 14.11 21.95
N GLY A 178 -18.93 15.02 22.92
CA GLY A 178 -18.00 16.14 22.93
C GLY A 178 -18.36 17.28 21.96
N VAL A 179 -17.48 18.28 21.90
CA VAL A 179 -17.52 19.37 20.91
C VAL A 179 -16.12 19.55 20.33
N PRO A 180 -15.91 19.32 19.02
CA PRO A 180 -14.59 19.43 18.41
C PRO A 180 -14.16 20.91 18.29
N PRO A 181 -12.85 21.22 18.32
CA PRO A 181 -12.33 22.58 18.15
C PRO A 181 -12.93 23.30 16.95
N GLY A 182 -13.35 24.56 17.14
CA GLY A 182 -13.97 25.39 16.11
C GLY A 182 -15.43 25.05 15.77
N ALA A 183 -16.06 24.13 16.50
CA ALA A 183 -17.46 23.77 16.31
C ALA A 183 -18.38 24.31 17.42
N SER A 184 -19.67 24.25 17.14
CA SER A 184 -20.76 24.37 18.09
C SER A 184 -21.64 23.13 17.98
N ARG A 185 -22.17 22.65 19.11
CA ARG A 185 -23.11 21.53 19.19
C ARG A 185 -24.47 21.99 19.68
N THR A 186 -25.53 21.50 19.05
CA THR A 186 -26.90 21.60 19.57
C THR A 186 -27.39 20.21 19.99
N GLY A 187 -27.98 20.12 21.18
CA GLY A 187 -28.41 18.85 21.79
C GLY A 187 -27.49 18.47 22.95
N ASN A 188 -28.05 18.39 24.16
CA ASN A 188 -27.32 18.14 25.42
C ASN A 188 -27.95 16.98 26.22
N SER A 189 -28.81 16.20 25.57
CA SER A 189 -29.39 14.96 26.09
C SER A 189 -28.81 13.80 25.28
N PHE A 190 -28.43 12.72 25.95
CA PHE A 190 -27.67 11.61 25.38
C PHE A 190 -28.35 10.26 25.65
N ASP A 191 -29.67 10.26 25.75
CA ASP A 191 -30.48 9.05 25.90
C ASP A 191 -30.82 8.43 24.55
N PHE A 192 -31.40 7.22 24.57
CA PHE A 192 -31.77 6.51 23.34
C PHE A 192 -32.60 7.41 22.42
N ASP A 193 -32.28 7.37 21.13
CA ASP A 193 -32.88 8.19 20.07
C ASP A 193 -32.60 9.71 20.11
N ASP A 194 -31.86 10.21 21.11
CA ASP A 194 -31.44 11.61 21.11
C ASP A 194 -30.47 11.91 19.98
N THR A 195 -30.59 13.12 19.44
CA THR A 195 -29.79 13.59 18.31
C THR A 195 -29.04 14.85 18.68
N VAL A 196 -27.76 14.88 18.31
CA VAL A 196 -26.92 16.08 18.36
C VAL A 196 -26.57 16.55 16.95
N THR A 197 -26.51 17.86 16.76
CA THR A 197 -26.14 18.48 15.47
C THR A 197 -24.96 19.42 15.67
N TYR A 198 -24.01 19.38 14.74
CA TYR A 198 -22.79 20.17 14.77
C TYR A 198 -22.77 21.23 13.67
N THR A 199 -22.22 22.40 13.98
CA THR A 199 -21.98 23.48 13.02
C THR A 199 -20.59 24.05 13.25
N CYS A 200 -19.82 24.25 12.18
CA CYS A 200 -18.52 24.89 12.25
C CYS A 200 -18.64 26.41 12.30
N ASN A 201 -17.80 27.03 13.13
CA ASN A 201 -17.79 28.47 13.32
C ASN A 201 -17.03 29.16 12.17
N GLY A 202 -17.41 30.40 11.84
CA GLY A 202 -16.67 31.24 10.90
C GLY A 202 -16.54 30.66 9.49
N ASN A 203 -15.31 30.59 8.97
CA ASN A 203 -14.98 30.09 7.63
C ASN A 203 -14.48 28.64 7.63
N LEU A 204 -14.64 27.91 8.75
CA LEU A 204 -14.30 26.51 8.83
C LEU A 204 -15.38 25.65 8.17
N PHE A 205 -14.99 24.53 7.59
CA PHE A 205 -15.90 23.56 7.00
C PHE A 205 -15.98 22.29 7.85
N LEU A 206 -17.13 21.61 7.80
CA LEU A 206 -17.38 20.39 8.57
C LEU A 206 -16.90 19.15 7.81
N VAL A 207 -16.16 18.29 8.50
CA VAL A 207 -15.81 16.91 8.10
C VAL A 207 -16.48 15.96 9.08
N GLY A 208 -16.88 14.78 8.62
CA GLY A 208 -17.60 13.80 9.43
C GLY A 208 -19.11 14.04 9.48
N SER A 209 -19.78 13.53 10.51
CA SER A 209 -21.23 13.57 10.59
C SER A 209 -21.76 14.87 11.17
N LYS A 210 -22.49 15.64 10.34
CA LYS A 210 -23.20 16.84 10.78
C LYS A 210 -24.21 16.56 11.89
N GLU A 211 -24.85 15.39 11.84
CA GLU A 211 -25.83 14.93 12.81
C GLU A 211 -25.45 13.54 13.30
N ARG A 212 -25.54 13.30 14.61
CA ARG A 212 -25.30 12.00 15.23
C ARG A 212 -26.44 11.67 16.17
N LYS A 213 -26.89 10.42 16.15
CA LYS A 213 -28.02 9.90 16.93
C LYS A 213 -27.55 8.79 17.88
N CYS A 214 -28.02 8.80 19.12
CA CYS A 214 -27.70 7.77 20.11
C CYS A 214 -28.49 6.48 19.84
N LEU A 215 -27.77 5.36 19.76
CA LEU A 215 -28.32 4.03 19.50
C LEU A 215 -28.51 3.22 20.79
N GLU A 216 -29.33 2.17 20.72
CA GLU A 216 -29.60 1.25 21.83
C GLU A 216 -28.36 0.53 22.37
N ASN A 217 -27.32 0.40 21.55
CA ASN A 217 -26.04 -0.21 21.95
C ASN A 217 -25.10 0.78 22.68
N GLY A 218 -25.55 2.00 22.98
CA GLY A 218 -24.77 3.04 23.64
C GLY A 218 -23.76 3.75 22.75
N GLN A 219 -23.85 3.58 21.42
CA GLN A 219 -22.99 4.24 20.44
C GLN A 219 -23.72 5.34 19.67
N TRP A 220 -22.95 6.33 19.21
CA TRP A 220 -23.45 7.38 18.31
C TRP A 220 -23.33 6.94 16.86
N THR A 221 -24.35 7.23 16.04
CA THR A 221 -24.27 7.02 14.59
C THR A 221 -23.20 7.89 13.94
N GLY A 222 -22.70 7.46 12.79
CA GLY A 222 -21.78 8.23 11.96
C GLY A 222 -20.41 8.46 12.61
N ILE A 223 -19.66 9.41 12.05
CA ILE A 223 -18.25 9.67 12.37
C ILE A 223 -18.15 10.94 13.23
N GLU A 224 -17.22 10.97 14.19
CA GLU A 224 -16.90 12.17 14.96
C GLU A 224 -16.62 13.37 14.02
N PRO A 225 -17.34 14.49 14.17
CA PRO A 225 -17.14 15.63 13.29
C PRO A 225 -15.86 16.38 13.65
N ALA A 226 -15.32 17.08 12.65
CA ALA A 226 -14.21 18.01 12.84
C ALA A 226 -14.44 19.26 12.00
N CYS A 227 -13.94 20.40 12.47
CA CYS A 227 -14.00 21.67 11.76
C CYS A 227 -12.60 22.09 11.36
N TYR A 228 -12.39 22.35 10.07
CA TYR A 228 -11.07 22.66 9.54
C TYR A 228 -11.07 23.87 8.61
N TYR A 229 -9.91 24.51 8.48
CA TYR A 229 -9.68 25.54 7.48
C TYR A 229 -9.32 24.91 6.13
N LYS A 230 -9.48 25.67 5.03
CA LYS A 230 -9.17 25.20 3.66
C LYS A 230 -7.71 24.76 3.44
N HIS A 231 -6.76 25.25 4.24
CA HIS A 231 -5.36 24.83 4.18
C HIS A 231 -5.05 23.54 4.95
N THR A 232 -6.06 22.94 5.60
CA THR A 232 -5.88 21.69 6.35
C THR A 232 -5.79 20.50 5.42
N TYR A 233 -4.97 19.51 5.77
CA TYR A 233 -4.82 18.27 5.01
C TYR A 233 -4.63 17.06 5.93
N ASP A 234 -4.93 15.88 5.40
CA ASP A 234 -4.65 14.59 6.03
C ASP A 234 -3.21 14.18 5.72
N THR A 235 -2.44 13.86 6.74
CA THR A 235 -1.06 13.37 6.53
C THR A 235 -1.10 11.97 5.91
N SER A 236 -0.06 11.60 5.18
CA SER A 236 0.05 10.25 4.62
C SER A 236 -0.05 9.16 5.70
N LEU A 237 0.39 9.44 6.94
CA LEU A 237 0.24 8.53 8.09
C LEU A 237 -1.21 8.40 8.58
N GLU A 238 -1.96 9.50 8.61
CA GLU A 238 -3.39 9.46 9.00
C GLU A 238 -4.21 8.68 7.97
N ILE A 239 -4.01 9.00 6.69
CA ILE A 239 -4.66 8.33 5.56
C ILE A 239 -4.38 6.83 5.62
N SER A 240 -3.14 6.48 5.90
CA SER A 240 -2.73 5.08 5.97
C SER A 240 -3.39 4.27 7.04
N GLN A 241 -3.43 4.81 8.24
CA GLN A 241 -4.02 4.10 9.37
C GLN A 241 -5.52 3.83 9.16
N VAL A 242 -6.23 4.74 8.47
CA VAL A 242 -7.66 4.58 8.24
C VAL A 242 -7.97 3.75 7.00
N PHE A 243 -7.49 4.19 5.83
CA PHE A 243 -7.77 3.49 4.57
C PHE A 243 -7.14 2.10 4.51
N GLY A 244 -5.91 1.97 5.01
CA GLY A 244 -5.19 0.70 5.00
C GLY A 244 -5.85 -0.36 5.85
N ARG A 245 -6.30 0.03 7.05
CA ARG A 245 -7.06 -0.85 7.92
C ARG A 245 -8.38 -1.29 7.29
N ALA A 246 -9.14 -0.37 6.69
CA ALA A 246 -10.43 -0.70 6.09
C ALA A 246 -10.29 -1.66 4.88
N ILE A 247 -9.31 -1.42 4.01
CA ILE A 247 -8.99 -2.35 2.91
C ILE A 247 -8.53 -3.69 3.46
N MET A 248 -7.71 -3.69 4.51
CA MET A 248 -7.22 -4.92 5.12
C MET A 248 -8.35 -5.78 5.70
N GLU A 249 -9.25 -5.17 6.47
CA GLU A 249 -10.44 -5.86 7.02
C GLU A 249 -11.30 -6.45 5.88
N THR A 250 -11.40 -5.75 4.76
CA THR A 250 -12.09 -6.25 3.55
C THR A 250 -11.40 -7.49 2.96
N LEU A 251 -10.06 -7.55 2.97
CA LEU A 251 -9.30 -8.69 2.43
C LEU A 251 -9.30 -9.88 3.39
N THR A 252 -9.16 -9.66 4.70
CA THR A 252 -9.12 -10.75 5.69
C THR A 252 -10.49 -11.41 5.87
N THR A 253 -11.58 -10.65 5.75
CA THR A 253 -12.95 -11.20 5.82
C THR A 253 -13.29 -12.09 4.62
N LEU A 254 -12.53 -12.01 3.51
CA LEU A 254 -12.65 -12.92 2.37
C LEU A 254 -11.89 -14.24 2.59
N ASP A 255 -10.93 -14.28 3.51
CA ASP A 255 -9.97 -15.40 3.68
C ASP A 255 -10.32 -16.35 4.85
N THR A 256 -11.16 -15.92 5.81
CA THR A 256 -11.45 -16.72 7.02
C THR A 256 -12.29 -17.97 6.77
N ASP A 257 -11.75 -19.13 7.18
CA ASP A 257 -12.40 -20.46 7.24
C ASP A 257 -13.48 -20.49 8.36
N PRO A 258 -14.65 -21.12 8.17
CA PRO A 258 -15.82 -20.98 9.05
C PRO A 258 -15.75 -21.74 10.39
N THR A 259 -14.59 -22.25 10.80
CA THR A 259 -14.45 -23.20 11.91
C THR A 259 -13.90 -22.63 13.22
N GLN A 260 -13.65 -21.32 13.32
CA GLN A 260 -13.36 -20.69 14.61
C GLN A 260 -14.55 -19.86 15.15
N VAL A 261 -14.77 -19.99 16.45
CA VAL A 261 -16.05 -19.89 17.14
C VAL A 261 -16.54 -18.44 17.35
N GLU A 262 -17.86 -18.27 17.14
CA GLU A 262 -18.76 -17.17 17.58
C GLU A 262 -18.68 -15.78 16.92
N ARG A 263 -19.06 -15.72 15.63
CA ARG A 263 -20.27 -15.00 15.16
C ARG A 263 -20.58 -15.42 13.71
N LYS A 264 -21.82 -15.85 13.47
CA LYS A 264 -22.28 -16.35 12.17
C LYS A 264 -22.32 -15.25 11.11
N ILE A 265 -21.36 -15.25 10.18
CA ILE A 265 -21.57 -14.83 8.80
C ILE A 265 -20.94 -15.89 7.90
N ARG A 266 -21.75 -16.53 7.06
CA ARG A 266 -21.26 -17.44 6.00
C ARG A 266 -20.66 -16.56 4.91
N VAL A 267 -19.34 -16.55 4.76
CA VAL A 267 -18.66 -15.90 3.63
C VAL A 267 -17.98 -17.02 2.84
N SER A 268 -18.19 -17.06 1.52
CA SER A 268 -17.50 -18.01 0.67
C SER A 268 -16.02 -17.63 0.57
N LYS A 269 -15.14 -18.63 0.52
CA LYS A 269 -13.75 -18.52 0.05
C LYS A 269 -13.64 -18.02 -1.42
N ASP A 270 -14.76 -17.59 -2.02
CA ASP A 270 -14.95 -17.28 -3.45
C ASP A 270 -15.39 -15.82 -3.70
N GLY A 271 -15.39 -14.94 -2.68
CA GLY A 271 -15.82 -13.56 -2.84
C GLY A 271 -14.89 -12.76 -3.78
N ILE A 272 -15.42 -12.28 -4.90
CA ILE A 272 -14.64 -11.53 -5.89
C ILE A 272 -14.53 -10.06 -5.47
N LEU A 273 -13.30 -9.55 -5.35
CA LEU A 273 -13.04 -8.13 -5.10
C LEU A 273 -12.87 -7.37 -6.44
N ASN A 274 -13.68 -6.34 -6.67
CA ASN A 274 -13.60 -5.46 -7.83
C ASN A 274 -13.16 -4.07 -7.39
N ILE A 275 -12.08 -3.56 -7.96
CA ILE A 275 -11.49 -2.26 -7.60
C ILE A 275 -11.56 -1.33 -8.82
N TYR A 276 -12.22 -0.18 -8.66
CA TYR A 276 -12.35 0.86 -9.68
C TYR A 276 -11.50 2.06 -9.27
N ILE A 277 -10.55 2.45 -10.10
CA ILE A 277 -9.64 3.58 -9.83
C ILE A 277 -9.81 4.61 -10.93
N ALA A 278 -10.23 5.81 -10.55
CA ALA A 278 -10.39 6.95 -11.43
C ALA A 278 -9.45 8.08 -10.96
N VAL A 279 -8.58 8.57 -11.85
CA VAL A 279 -7.68 9.70 -11.53
C VAL A 279 -7.96 10.87 -12.46
N ASP A 280 -8.23 12.01 -11.86
CA ASP A 280 -8.39 13.28 -12.54
C ASP A 280 -7.04 13.74 -13.09
N ILE A 281 -6.99 13.98 -14.39
CA ILE A 281 -5.83 14.51 -15.12
C ILE A 281 -6.15 15.86 -15.76
N SER A 282 -7.25 16.50 -15.33
CA SER A 282 -7.63 17.81 -15.81
C SER A 282 -6.62 18.89 -15.40
N GLU A 283 -6.74 20.05 -16.03
CA GLU A 283 -5.86 21.20 -15.83
C GLU A 283 -5.76 21.67 -14.38
N SER A 284 -6.76 21.35 -13.56
CA SER A 284 -6.76 21.71 -12.16
C SER A 284 -5.85 20.87 -11.27
N ILE A 285 -5.24 19.82 -11.84
CA ILE A 285 -4.32 18.90 -11.18
C ILE A 285 -2.90 19.13 -11.70
N GLU A 286 -1.96 19.40 -10.79
CA GLU A 286 -0.55 19.53 -11.18
C GLU A 286 0.01 18.16 -11.63
N GLU A 287 0.83 18.12 -12.68
CA GLU A 287 1.44 16.88 -13.21
C GLU A 287 2.20 16.09 -12.12
N LYS A 288 2.83 16.81 -11.20
CA LYS A 288 3.53 16.22 -10.04
C LYS A 288 2.56 15.45 -9.12
N GLN A 289 1.36 15.98 -8.88
CA GLN A 289 0.33 15.33 -8.07
C GLN A 289 -0.23 14.10 -8.78
N PHE A 290 -0.48 14.19 -10.08
CA PHE A 290 -0.85 13.02 -10.90
C PHE A 290 0.19 11.89 -10.78
N ASN A 291 1.47 12.22 -10.92
CA ASN A 291 2.54 11.23 -10.77
C ASN A 291 2.56 10.59 -9.37
N TYR A 292 2.32 11.37 -8.31
CA TYR A 292 2.18 10.81 -6.96
C TYR A 292 0.98 9.87 -6.83
N ALA A 293 -0.18 10.21 -7.42
CA ALA A 293 -1.34 9.33 -7.43
C ALA A 293 -1.05 8.03 -8.19
N LYS A 294 -0.38 8.12 -9.35
CA LYS A 294 0.06 6.99 -10.17
C LYS A 294 0.98 6.05 -9.39
N ASP A 295 2.01 6.58 -8.75
CA ASP A 295 2.96 5.81 -7.91
C ASP A 295 2.26 5.13 -6.73
N ALA A 296 1.31 5.83 -6.12
CA ALA A 296 0.51 5.35 -5.01
C ALA A 296 -0.42 4.19 -5.44
N ILE A 297 -1.04 4.27 -6.63
CA ILE A 297 -1.84 3.20 -7.23
C ILE A 297 -0.98 1.97 -7.56
N VAL A 298 0.18 2.17 -8.18
CA VAL A 298 1.13 1.08 -8.45
C VAL A 298 1.48 0.36 -7.15
N THR A 299 1.78 1.11 -6.10
CA THR A 299 2.14 0.55 -4.79
C THR A 299 0.98 -0.20 -4.16
N LEU A 300 -0.25 0.35 -4.22
CA LEU A 300 -1.45 -0.34 -3.76
C LEU A 300 -1.64 -1.69 -4.48
N ILE A 301 -1.55 -1.73 -5.81
CA ILE A 301 -1.71 -2.97 -6.60
C ILE A 301 -0.64 -4.00 -6.21
N LYS A 302 0.63 -3.58 -6.05
CA LYS A 302 1.72 -4.45 -5.58
C LYS A 302 1.46 -5.00 -4.18
N LYS A 303 0.89 -4.20 -3.29
CA LYS A 303 0.57 -4.61 -1.93
C LYS A 303 -0.61 -5.56 -1.87
N LEU A 304 -1.68 -5.30 -2.60
CA LEU A 304 -2.82 -6.22 -2.72
C LEU A 304 -2.40 -7.57 -3.29
N ALA A 305 -1.45 -7.59 -4.22
CA ALA A 305 -0.88 -8.81 -4.80
C ALA A 305 -0.10 -9.70 -3.81
N SER A 306 0.27 -9.18 -2.64
CA SER A 306 0.90 -9.99 -1.59
C SER A 306 -0.11 -10.84 -0.80
N PHE A 307 -1.40 -10.56 -0.95
CA PHE A 307 -2.50 -11.30 -0.35
C PHE A 307 -2.94 -12.47 -1.23
N SER A 308 -3.68 -13.40 -0.62
CA SER A 308 -4.37 -14.51 -1.28
C SER A 308 -5.47 -14.05 -2.26
N VAL A 309 -5.91 -12.79 -2.16
CA VAL A 309 -6.96 -12.21 -2.99
C VAL A 309 -6.39 -11.71 -4.32
N SER A 310 -7.06 -12.03 -5.44
CA SER A 310 -6.76 -11.50 -6.77
C SER A 310 -7.88 -10.56 -7.23
N PRO A 311 -7.76 -9.24 -7.00
CA PRO A 311 -8.81 -8.31 -7.38
C PRO A 311 -8.88 -8.11 -8.91
N ASN A 312 -10.08 -7.85 -9.40
CA ASN A 312 -10.29 -7.35 -10.76
C ASN A 312 -10.20 -5.82 -10.74
N TYR A 313 -9.55 -5.22 -11.75
CA TYR A 313 -9.31 -3.79 -11.78
C TYR A 313 -10.00 -3.12 -12.97
N GLU A 314 -10.67 -2.00 -12.72
CA GLU A 314 -10.95 -0.96 -13.72
C GLU A 314 -10.06 0.24 -13.39
N ILE A 315 -9.17 0.65 -14.29
CA ILE A 315 -8.32 1.82 -14.07
C ILE A 315 -8.43 2.73 -15.28
N PHE A 316 -8.81 3.97 -15.05
CA PHE A 316 -8.84 4.97 -16.09
C PHE A 316 -8.49 6.35 -15.55
N PHE A 317 -7.98 7.18 -16.44
CA PHE A 317 -7.72 8.59 -16.16
C PHE A 317 -8.76 9.44 -16.89
N PHE A 318 -9.12 10.59 -16.34
CA PHE A 318 -10.20 11.38 -16.92
C PHE A 318 -9.94 12.88 -16.90
N SER A 319 -10.45 13.55 -17.93
CA SER A 319 -10.55 15.00 -18.03
C SER A 319 -11.91 15.34 -18.67
N SER A 320 -11.92 15.85 -19.89
CA SER A 320 -13.12 15.96 -20.73
C SER A 320 -13.61 14.59 -21.21
N GLU A 321 -12.66 13.67 -21.43
CA GLU A 321 -12.85 12.32 -21.94
C GLU A 321 -12.28 11.28 -20.95
N ILE A 322 -12.55 9.99 -21.21
CA ILE A 322 -12.03 8.86 -20.44
C ILE A 322 -10.87 8.23 -21.19
N TYR A 323 -9.75 8.08 -20.49
CA TYR A 323 -8.54 7.40 -20.94
C TYR A 323 -8.44 6.07 -20.21
N GLU A 324 -9.00 5.01 -20.81
CA GLU A 324 -8.98 3.67 -20.24
C GLU A 324 -7.57 3.08 -20.24
N VAL A 325 -7.11 2.59 -19.08
CA VAL A 325 -5.79 1.97 -18.89
C VAL A 325 -5.94 0.47 -18.66
N VAL A 326 -6.90 0.08 -17.82
CA VAL A 326 -7.21 -1.32 -17.49
C VAL A 326 -8.72 -1.49 -17.51
N ASN A 327 -9.17 -2.54 -18.19
CA ASN A 327 -10.58 -2.85 -18.36
C ASN A 327 -10.97 -4.08 -17.54
N ILE A 328 -11.87 -3.90 -16.57
CA ILE A 328 -12.28 -4.95 -15.64
C ILE A 328 -12.98 -6.12 -16.33
N VAL A 329 -13.54 -5.88 -17.52
CA VAL A 329 -14.23 -6.91 -18.30
C VAL A 329 -13.26 -7.96 -18.84
N GLU A 330 -11.98 -7.61 -19.07
CA GLU A 330 -10.96 -8.52 -19.60
C GLU A 330 -10.60 -9.65 -18.62
N PHE A 331 -10.64 -9.35 -17.32
CA PHE A 331 -10.43 -10.33 -16.25
C PHE A 331 -11.49 -11.44 -16.27
N MET A 332 -12.72 -11.10 -16.68
CA MET A 332 -13.85 -12.02 -16.73
C MET A 332 -13.75 -13.01 -17.91
N ASP A 333 -13.02 -12.64 -18.98
CA ASP A 333 -12.89 -13.45 -20.19
C ASP A 333 -11.75 -14.49 -20.11
N LYS A 334 -11.15 -14.69 -18.92
CA LYS A 334 -9.94 -15.52 -18.69
C LYS A 334 -8.74 -15.15 -19.55
N LYS A 335 -8.78 -13.99 -20.21
CA LYS A 335 -7.63 -13.32 -20.82
C LYS A 335 -6.96 -12.49 -19.74
N GLN A 336 -6.50 -13.15 -18.68
CA GLN A 336 -5.89 -12.45 -17.56
C GLN A 336 -4.66 -11.72 -18.09
N GLU A 337 -4.74 -10.39 -18.19
CA GLU A 337 -3.56 -9.59 -18.43
C GLU A 337 -2.61 -9.85 -17.26
N GLU A 338 -1.36 -10.19 -17.58
CA GLU A 338 -0.38 -10.42 -16.52
C GLU A 338 -0.29 -9.14 -15.68
N ARG A 339 -0.29 -9.26 -14.35
CA ARG A 339 -0.23 -8.10 -13.45
C ARG A 339 0.89 -7.13 -13.79
N GLN A 340 2.02 -7.65 -14.27
CA GLN A 340 3.15 -6.85 -14.73
C GLN A 340 2.79 -5.92 -15.90
N GLN A 341 1.86 -6.33 -16.77
CA GLN A 341 1.33 -5.50 -17.84
C GLN A 341 0.43 -4.39 -17.29
N ILE A 342 -0.43 -4.68 -16.30
CA ILE A 342 -1.23 -3.66 -15.60
C ILE A 342 -0.32 -2.60 -14.98
N LEU A 343 0.67 -3.04 -14.18
CA LEU A 343 1.62 -2.15 -13.52
C LEU A 343 2.37 -1.28 -14.54
N LYS A 344 2.79 -1.88 -15.65
CA LYS A 344 3.46 -1.17 -16.75
C LYS A 344 2.55 -0.15 -17.43
N LYS A 345 1.31 -0.52 -17.80
CA LYS A 345 0.35 0.40 -18.42
C LYS A 345 0.06 1.61 -17.55
N VAL A 346 -0.11 1.40 -16.24
CA VAL A 346 -0.30 2.49 -15.28
C VAL A 346 0.96 3.34 -15.22
N SER A 347 2.14 2.75 -15.00
CA SER A 347 3.42 3.47 -14.86
C SER A 347 3.80 4.29 -16.10
N ASP A 348 3.63 3.72 -17.29
CA ASP A 348 4.06 4.31 -18.57
C ASP A 348 3.12 5.42 -19.08
N PHE A 349 1.95 5.62 -18.44
CA PHE A 349 1.03 6.66 -18.85
C PHE A 349 1.59 8.07 -18.61
N THR A 350 1.41 8.93 -19.61
CA THR A 350 1.80 10.34 -19.63
C THR A 350 0.61 11.21 -20.02
N ILE A 351 0.51 12.39 -19.40
CA ILE A 351 -0.53 13.39 -19.72
C ILE A 351 -0.23 14.01 -21.10
N ASP A 352 -1.28 14.23 -21.91
CA ASP A 352 -1.20 14.96 -23.18
C ASP A 352 -1.71 16.41 -23.05
N ASP A 353 -1.46 17.25 -24.06
CA ASP A 353 -1.80 18.69 -24.02
C ASP A 353 -3.32 19.00 -24.06
N ARG A 354 -4.21 17.98 -24.10
CA ARG A 354 -5.66 18.16 -24.38
C ARG A 354 -6.55 18.16 -23.13
N ASN A 355 -6.00 18.09 -21.93
CA ASN A 355 -6.76 17.84 -20.70
C ASN A 355 -7.35 19.09 -20.02
N THR A 356 -8.18 19.87 -20.71
CA THR A 356 -8.70 21.15 -20.17
C THR A 356 -10.03 21.07 -19.42
N GLY A 357 -10.84 20.02 -19.62
CA GLY A 357 -12.14 19.85 -18.95
C GLY A 357 -12.10 18.84 -17.82
N THR A 358 -13.10 18.88 -16.94
CA THR A 358 -13.23 18.00 -15.77
C THR A 358 -14.65 17.43 -15.71
N ASN A 359 -14.80 16.16 -16.10
CA ASN A 359 -16.09 15.48 -16.22
C ASN A 359 -16.24 14.31 -15.22
N ILE A 360 -16.32 14.64 -13.92
CA ILE A 360 -16.47 13.66 -12.83
C ILE A 360 -17.73 12.80 -13.01
N ASN A 361 -18.81 13.37 -13.55
CA ASN A 361 -20.04 12.62 -13.82
C ASN A 361 -19.82 11.49 -14.82
N GLN A 362 -19.04 11.71 -15.88
CA GLN A 362 -18.71 10.68 -16.85
C GLN A 362 -17.84 9.57 -16.23
N ALA A 363 -16.92 9.90 -15.32
CA ALA A 363 -16.13 8.91 -14.59
C ALA A 363 -17.04 7.93 -13.80
N TYR A 364 -17.98 8.45 -13.00
CA TYR A 364 -18.92 7.59 -12.28
C TYR A 364 -19.88 6.84 -13.19
N LYS A 365 -20.27 7.43 -14.32
CA LYS A 365 -21.10 6.75 -15.32
C LYS A 365 -20.38 5.54 -15.91
N THR A 366 -19.11 5.68 -16.25
CA THR A 366 -18.26 4.56 -16.71
C THR A 366 -18.23 3.45 -15.66
N ILE A 367 -18.01 3.78 -14.38
CA ILE A 367 -17.99 2.79 -13.29
C ILE A 367 -19.34 2.05 -13.16
N ASP A 368 -20.46 2.77 -13.16
CA ASP A 368 -21.79 2.14 -13.09
C ASP A 368 -22.09 1.25 -14.29
N GLU A 369 -21.66 1.65 -15.50
CA GLU A 369 -21.80 0.84 -16.71
C GLU A 369 -20.99 -0.46 -16.60
N ARG A 370 -19.73 -0.40 -16.14
CA ARG A 370 -18.88 -1.58 -15.90
C ARG A 370 -19.49 -2.51 -14.85
N MET A 371 -19.98 -1.95 -13.74
CA MET A 371 -20.67 -2.72 -12.71
C MET A 371 -21.96 -3.38 -13.23
N GLY A 372 -22.71 -2.68 -14.09
CA GLY A 372 -23.87 -3.23 -14.79
C GLY A 372 -23.53 -4.44 -15.66
N LEU A 373 -22.46 -4.34 -16.45
CA LEU A 373 -21.98 -5.44 -17.30
C LEU A 373 -21.55 -6.65 -16.47
N ILE A 374 -20.84 -6.44 -15.35
CA ILE A 374 -20.44 -7.53 -14.45
C ILE A 374 -21.69 -8.22 -13.91
N LYS A 375 -22.66 -7.46 -13.39
CA LYS A 375 -23.93 -8.01 -12.87
C LYS A 375 -24.67 -8.86 -13.90
N GLU A 376 -24.74 -8.41 -15.16
CA GLU A 376 -25.39 -9.17 -16.23
C GLU A 376 -24.67 -10.49 -16.54
N ARG A 377 -23.34 -10.50 -16.45
CA ARG A 377 -22.51 -11.68 -16.72
C ARG A 377 -22.58 -12.73 -15.60
N VAL A 378 -22.38 -12.31 -14.35
CA VAL A 378 -22.30 -13.23 -13.20
C VAL A 378 -23.65 -13.50 -12.52
N LYS A 379 -24.69 -12.72 -12.85
CA LYS A 379 -26.08 -12.92 -12.39
C LYS A 379 -26.19 -12.97 -10.86
N GLU A 380 -26.57 -14.13 -10.31
CA GLU A 380 -26.81 -14.32 -8.88
C GLU A 380 -25.53 -14.22 -8.05
N ASP A 381 -24.38 -14.54 -8.64
CA ASP A 381 -23.08 -14.51 -7.95
C ASP A 381 -22.62 -13.07 -7.69
N PHE A 382 -23.21 -12.07 -8.37
CA PHE A 382 -22.94 -10.66 -8.13
C PHE A 382 -23.14 -10.25 -6.67
N LYS A 383 -24.02 -10.94 -5.93
CA LYS A 383 -24.26 -10.65 -4.51
C LYS A 383 -23.08 -11.02 -3.60
N GLU A 384 -22.14 -11.83 -4.08
CA GLU A 384 -20.93 -12.20 -3.35
C GLU A 384 -19.74 -11.31 -3.74
N HIS A 385 -19.91 -10.42 -4.73
CA HIS A 385 -18.87 -9.50 -5.17
C HIS A 385 -18.79 -8.28 -4.25
N ARG A 386 -17.58 -7.94 -3.82
CA ARG A 386 -17.29 -6.68 -3.13
C ARG A 386 -16.76 -5.66 -4.11
N HIS A 387 -17.12 -4.39 -3.92
CA HIS A 387 -16.74 -3.30 -4.82
C HIS A 387 -16.06 -2.17 -4.04
N VAL A 388 -14.89 -1.75 -4.50
CA VAL A 388 -14.15 -0.61 -3.96
C VAL A 388 -13.92 0.40 -5.07
N ILE A 389 -14.39 1.62 -4.87
CA ILE A 389 -14.23 2.75 -5.79
C ILE A 389 -13.26 3.74 -5.16
N ILE A 390 -12.19 4.08 -5.88
CA ILE A 390 -11.15 5.02 -5.46
C ILE A 390 -11.08 6.14 -6.50
N VAL A 391 -11.35 7.37 -6.09
CA VAL A 391 -11.28 8.52 -7.00
C VAL A 391 -10.30 9.56 -6.46
N PHE A 392 -9.37 9.97 -7.31
CA PHE A 392 -8.46 11.09 -7.07
C PHE A 392 -8.94 12.28 -7.91
N THR A 393 -9.34 13.39 -7.28
CA THR A 393 -9.87 14.59 -7.98
C THR A 393 -9.91 15.77 -7.02
N ASP A 394 -10.03 16.99 -7.54
CA ASP A 394 -10.23 18.20 -6.75
C ASP A 394 -11.72 18.56 -6.57
N GLY A 395 -12.63 17.89 -7.29
CA GLY A 395 -14.06 18.17 -7.27
C GLY A 395 -14.52 19.30 -8.18
N ALA A 396 -13.62 19.95 -8.91
CA ALA A 396 -13.90 21.14 -9.73
C ALA A 396 -14.51 20.79 -11.11
N TYR A 397 -15.59 19.98 -11.13
CA TYR A 397 -16.22 19.60 -12.39
C TYR A 397 -16.83 20.82 -13.11
N ASN A 398 -16.57 20.92 -14.42
CA ASN A 398 -17.11 21.95 -15.29
C ASN A 398 -17.89 21.37 -16.49
N MET A 399 -17.95 20.04 -16.58
CA MET A 399 -18.66 19.28 -17.61
C MET A 399 -19.53 18.18 -16.99
N GLY A 400 -20.51 17.68 -17.75
CA GLY A 400 -21.32 16.52 -17.37
C GLY A 400 -22.36 16.75 -16.26
N GLY A 401 -22.26 17.82 -15.47
CA GLY A 401 -23.18 18.10 -14.36
C GLY A 401 -22.81 17.35 -13.08
N SER A 402 -23.71 17.39 -12.08
CA SER A 402 -23.42 16.78 -10.77
C SER A 402 -23.27 15.25 -10.87
N PRO A 403 -22.23 14.65 -10.26
CA PRO A 403 -22.04 13.19 -10.22
C PRO A 403 -22.94 12.47 -9.20
N LEU A 404 -23.51 13.20 -8.23
CA LEU A 404 -24.26 12.62 -7.11
C LEU A 404 -25.43 11.70 -7.52
N PRO A 405 -26.23 12.01 -8.57
CA PRO A 405 -27.30 11.11 -9.02
C PRO A 405 -26.78 9.73 -9.48
N ILE A 406 -25.59 9.68 -10.09
CA ILE A 406 -24.98 8.43 -10.55
C ILE A 406 -24.42 7.63 -9.37
N VAL A 407 -23.78 8.30 -8.42
CA VAL A 407 -23.33 7.67 -7.15
C VAL A 407 -24.50 7.00 -6.43
N LYS A 408 -25.64 7.70 -6.28
CA LYS A 408 -26.86 7.12 -5.70
C LYS A 408 -27.37 5.92 -6.47
N ARG A 409 -27.24 5.91 -7.80
CA ARG A 409 -27.62 4.77 -8.64
C ARG A 409 -26.74 3.55 -8.38
N ILE A 410 -25.43 3.74 -8.23
CA ILE A 410 -24.47 2.69 -7.86
C ILE A 410 -24.83 2.11 -6.48
N GLN A 411 -25.02 2.96 -5.48
CA GLN A 411 -25.40 2.55 -4.13
C GLN A 411 -26.71 1.74 -4.14
N ASN A 412 -27.74 2.23 -4.84
CA ASN A 412 -29.01 1.52 -4.97
C ASN A 412 -28.87 0.16 -5.66
N ARG A 413 -27.99 0.03 -6.66
CA ARG A 413 -27.74 -1.24 -7.35
C ARG A 413 -27.24 -2.32 -6.39
N ILE A 414 -26.31 -1.96 -5.51
CA ILE A 414 -25.77 -2.88 -4.49
C ILE A 414 -26.84 -3.19 -3.44
N ASN A 415 -27.52 -2.16 -2.92
CA ASN A 415 -28.55 -2.31 -1.88
C ASN A 415 -29.72 -3.22 -2.31
N LEU A 416 -30.13 -3.15 -3.58
CA LEU A 416 -31.19 -4.01 -4.13
C LEU A 416 -30.77 -5.48 -4.19
N VAL A 417 -29.52 -5.75 -4.54
CA VAL A 417 -28.98 -7.11 -4.63
C VAL A 417 -28.87 -7.73 -3.24
N GLN A 418 -28.54 -6.93 -2.23
CA GLN A 418 -28.45 -7.36 -0.83
C GLN A 418 -29.80 -7.29 -0.08
N SER A 419 -30.92 -7.35 -0.80
CA SER A 419 -32.26 -7.34 -0.20
C SER A 419 -32.44 -8.52 0.76
N GLY A 420 -32.89 -8.22 1.99
CA GLY A 420 -33.04 -9.20 3.07
C GLY A 420 -31.90 -9.25 4.10
N ARG A 421 -30.78 -8.54 3.86
CA ARG A 421 -29.76 -8.27 4.89
C ARG A 421 -30.10 -6.99 5.67
N ASP A 422 -29.57 -6.83 6.88
CA ASP A 422 -29.65 -5.55 7.60
C ASP A 422 -28.82 -4.46 6.92
N GLU A 423 -29.12 -3.19 7.20
CA GLU A 423 -28.47 -2.05 6.53
C GLU A 423 -26.95 -2.01 6.76
N ALA A 424 -26.48 -2.44 7.93
CA ALA A 424 -25.05 -2.53 8.22
C ALA A 424 -24.35 -3.55 7.29
N SER A 425 -24.91 -4.75 7.15
CA SER A 425 -24.37 -5.80 6.28
C SER A 425 -24.45 -5.48 4.78
N LYS A 426 -25.33 -4.55 4.37
CA LYS A 426 -25.39 -4.09 2.97
C LYS A 426 -24.22 -3.16 2.63
N GLN A 427 -23.78 -2.36 3.61
CA GLN A 427 -22.69 -1.38 3.43
C GLN A 427 -21.35 -2.08 3.22
N ASP A 428 -21.18 -3.33 3.66
CA ASP A 428 -19.95 -4.14 3.51
C ASP A 428 -19.58 -4.51 2.05
N TYR A 429 -20.46 -4.23 1.09
CA TYR A 429 -20.30 -4.62 -0.32
C TYR A 429 -19.87 -3.47 -1.23
N LEU A 430 -19.87 -2.22 -0.73
CA LEU A 430 -19.48 -1.05 -1.50
C LEU A 430 -18.76 0.00 -0.65
N ASP A 431 -17.48 0.21 -0.97
CA ASP A 431 -16.67 1.28 -0.40
C ASP A 431 -16.30 2.30 -1.46
N MET A 432 -16.54 3.59 -1.18
CA MET A 432 -16.28 4.69 -2.10
C MET A 432 -15.37 5.70 -1.42
N TYR A 433 -14.10 5.71 -1.81
CA TYR A 433 -13.06 6.57 -1.29
C TYR A 433 -12.77 7.72 -2.24
N ILE A 434 -12.67 8.92 -1.66
CA ILE A 434 -12.19 10.12 -2.35
C ILE A 434 -10.87 10.56 -1.76
N PHE A 435 -9.85 10.63 -2.61
CA PHE A 435 -8.56 11.25 -2.33
C PHE A 435 -8.53 12.62 -3.01
N ALA A 436 -8.97 13.63 -2.26
CA ALA A 436 -9.04 14.98 -2.74
C ALA A 436 -7.63 15.56 -2.95
N MET A 437 -7.27 15.87 -4.20
CA MET A 437 -5.98 16.44 -4.59
C MET A 437 -6.19 17.72 -5.40
N GLY A 438 -5.13 18.43 -5.75
CA GLY A 438 -5.23 19.76 -6.37
C GLY A 438 -5.14 20.89 -5.34
N ALA A 439 -4.99 22.11 -5.83
CA ALA A 439 -4.73 23.27 -4.98
C ALA A 439 -6.02 23.93 -4.44
N GLU A 440 -7.12 23.88 -5.20
CA GLU A 440 -8.45 24.26 -4.72
C GLU A 440 -9.39 23.07 -4.76
N ILE A 441 -9.82 22.62 -3.58
CA ILE A 441 -10.66 21.43 -3.43
C ILE A 441 -12.10 21.86 -3.13
N ASP A 442 -13.06 21.27 -3.84
CA ASP A 442 -14.49 21.44 -3.60
C ASP A 442 -15.03 20.35 -2.66
N ASP A 443 -14.90 20.60 -1.35
CA ASP A 443 -15.34 19.69 -0.29
C ASP A 443 -16.84 19.37 -0.35
N ASP A 444 -17.67 20.35 -0.72
CA ASP A 444 -19.13 20.23 -0.70
C ASP A 444 -19.62 19.31 -1.83
N VAL A 445 -18.90 19.30 -2.95
CA VAL A 445 -19.13 18.36 -4.05
C VAL A 445 -18.62 16.96 -3.69
N LEU A 446 -17.43 16.85 -3.09
CA LEU A 446 -16.74 15.57 -2.95
C LEU A 446 -17.24 14.70 -1.80
N LYS A 447 -17.49 15.27 -0.61
CA LYS A 447 -17.90 14.48 0.56
C LYS A 447 -19.16 13.62 0.33
N PRO A 448 -20.22 14.14 -0.32
CA PRO A 448 -21.41 13.35 -0.61
C PRO A 448 -21.20 12.18 -1.59
N LEU A 449 -20.04 12.07 -2.24
CA LEU A 449 -19.72 10.99 -3.18
C LEU A 449 -19.08 9.77 -2.51
N THR A 450 -18.86 9.82 -1.19
CA THR A 450 -18.28 8.74 -0.40
C THR A 450 -19.33 7.82 0.20
N THR A 451 -18.93 6.61 0.61
CA THR A 451 -19.79 5.73 1.43
C THR A 451 -19.88 6.31 2.85
N THR A 452 -21.06 6.22 3.47
CA THR A 452 -21.23 6.56 4.89
C THR A 452 -21.35 5.26 5.69
N LYS A 453 -20.25 4.81 6.28
CA LYS A 453 -20.19 3.73 7.28
C LYS A 453 -19.98 4.32 8.66
N ASN A 454 -20.50 3.66 9.70
CA ASN A 454 -20.25 4.09 11.08
C ASN A 454 -18.75 3.96 11.38
N ASP A 455 -18.15 5.00 11.96
CA ASP A 455 -16.75 5.05 12.39
C ASP A 455 -15.65 4.89 11.30
N GLU A 456 -15.97 4.97 10.00
CA GLU A 456 -14.99 4.85 8.90
C GLU A 456 -14.89 6.08 8.00
N GLN A 457 -13.72 6.72 7.95
CA GLN A 457 -13.47 7.87 7.07
C GLN A 457 -13.16 7.43 5.63
N HIS A 458 -13.92 7.98 4.68
CA HIS A 458 -13.81 7.68 3.26
C HIS A 458 -13.38 8.89 2.40
N TYR A 459 -13.25 10.06 3.02
CA TYR A 459 -12.82 11.29 2.38
C TYR A 459 -11.47 11.71 2.96
N PHE A 460 -10.46 11.87 2.11
CA PHE A 460 -9.11 12.26 2.50
C PHE A 460 -8.65 13.45 1.67
N ARG A 461 -8.11 14.47 2.33
CA ARG A 461 -7.57 15.68 1.69
C ARG A 461 -6.05 15.58 1.64
N LEU A 462 -5.50 15.45 0.43
CA LEU A 462 -4.07 15.25 0.23
C LEU A 462 -3.29 16.58 0.37
N PRO A 463 -2.10 16.59 1.00
CA PRO A 463 -1.22 17.75 0.97
C PRO A 463 -0.76 18.03 -0.46
N SER A 464 -0.28 19.24 -0.78
CA SER A 464 0.27 19.54 -2.11
C SER A 464 1.44 18.62 -2.49
N ASN A 465 2.23 18.21 -1.50
CA ASN A 465 3.26 17.18 -1.64
C ASN A 465 2.88 15.93 -0.85
N PHE A 466 2.31 14.96 -1.55
CA PHE A 466 1.94 13.65 -0.99
C PHE A 466 2.82 12.52 -1.52
N LYS A 467 4.09 12.80 -1.85
CA LYS A 467 5.06 11.77 -2.27
C LYS A 467 5.16 10.62 -1.26
N GLU A 468 5.05 10.94 0.03
CA GLU A 468 5.13 9.96 1.11
C GLU A 468 3.85 9.11 1.24
N LEU A 469 2.78 9.40 0.49
CA LEU A 469 1.59 8.55 0.43
C LEU A 469 1.94 7.17 -0.08
N GLN A 470 2.83 7.08 -1.06
CA GLN A 470 3.36 5.81 -1.56
C GLN A 470 4.00 4.99 -0.43
N LYS A 471 4.94 5.59 0.30
CA LYS A 471 5.61 4.94 1.44
C LYS A 471 4.66 4.61 2.57
N SER A 472 3.60 5.40 2.72
CA SER A 472 2.55 5.10 3.68
C SER A 472 1.75 3.89 3.19
N PHE A 473 1.40 3.78 1.90
CA PHE A 473 0.83 2.56 1.29
C PHE A 473 1.73 1.33 1.48
N ASP A 474 3.04 1.51 1.53
CA ASP A 474 3.96 0.42 1.88
C ASP A 474 3.79 -0.11 3.31
N SER A 475 3.37 0.75 4.25
CA SER A 475 3.11 0.43 5.67
C SER A 475 1.63 0.20 6.03
N ILE A 476 0.72 0.49 5.09
CA ILE A 476 -0.75 0.57 5.26
C ILE A 476 -1.41 -0.75 5.56
N ILE A 477 -0.87 -1.78 4.93
CA ILE A 477 -1.28 -3.12 5.24
C ILE A 477 -0.41 -3.52 6.42
N ASP A 478 -0.93 -3.27 7.62
CA ASP A 478 -0.29 -3.70 8.85
C ASP A 478 -0.38 -5.22 8.95
N GLU A 479 0.65 -5.82 8.40
CA GLU A 479 0.98 -7.22 8.43
C GLU A 479 0.72 -7.89 9.78
N SER A 480 0.82 -7.19 10.92
CA SER A 480 0.55 -7.77 12.24
C SER A 480 -0.90 -8.21 12.46
N ASN A 481 -1.87 -7.58 11.79
CA ASN A 481 -3.28 -7.95 11.92
C ASN A 481 -3.67 -9.09 10.96
N VAL A 482 -2.76 -9.53 10.07
CA VAL A 482 -2.97 -10.75 9.27
C VAL A 482 -2.38 -11.95 10.00
N GLN A 483 -3.21 -12.68 10.72
CA GLN A 483 -2.82 -13.98 11.26
C GLN A 483 -2.96 -15.03 10.16
N GLY A 484 -1.90 -15.80 9.89
CA GLY A 484 -1.95 -16.96 8.99
C GLY A 484 -1.28 -16.82 7.61
N LEU A 485 -0.82 -15.64 7.19
CA LEU A 485 -0.07 -15.50 5.93
C LEU A 485 1.45 -15.68 6.15
N CYS A 486 2.01 -16.75 5.60
CA CYS A 486 3.46 -17.00 5.57
C CYS A 486 4.18 -16.15 4.51
N GLY A 487 5.50 -15.96 4.59
CA GLY A 487 6.32 -15.42 3.49
C GLY A 487 6.07 -13.97 3.11
N LEU A 488 5.23 -13.25 3.85
CA LEU A 488 4.99 -11.82 3.62
C LEU A 488 6.17 -11.01 4.20
N HIS A 489 6.62 -9.98 3.47
CA HIS A 489 7.76 -9.16 3.86
C HIS A 489 7.69 -7.77 3.21
N LYS A 490 8.53 -6.86 3.68
CA LYS A 490 8.71 -5.55 3.06
C LYS A 490 9.21 -5.70 1.62
N ILE A 491 8.41 -5.19 0.68
CA ILE A 491 8.69 -5.26 -0.76
C ILE A 491 9.95 -4.45 -1.08
N ARG A 492 10.78 -5.00 -1.97
CA ARG A 492 11.99 -4.34 -2.48
C ARG A 492 11.61 -3.20 -3.43
N GLU A 493 12.22 -2.03 -3.24
CA GLU A 493 12.11 -0.93 -4.20
C GLU A 493 12.86 -1.30 -5.51
N GLU A 494 12.20 -1.14 -6.65
CA GLU A 494 12.77 -1.45 -7.96
C GLU A 494 14.04 -0.62 -8.24
N GLY A 495 15.03 -1.26 -8.86
CA GLY A 495 16.30 -0.62 -9.23
C GLY A 495 17.27 -0.37 -8.06
N LYS A 496 16.88 -0.65 -6.81
CA LYS A 496 17.77 -0.52 -5.64
C LYS A 496 18.35 -1.86 -5.21
N ASN A 497 19.60 -1.86 -4.76
CA ASN A 497 20.23 -3.01 -4.12
C ASN A 497 19.72 -3.10 -2.68
N ILE A 498 19.08 -4.23 -2.32
CA ILE A 498 18.49 -4.41 -0.99
C ILE A 498 19.53 -4.28 0.13
N ASN A 499 20.77 -4.71 -0.13
CA ASN A 499 21.85 -4.67 0.86
C ASN A 499 22.35 -3.25 1.14
N GLU A 500 22.02 -2.26 0.30
CA GLU A 500 22.27 -0.83 0.55
C GLU A 500 21.18 -0.21 1.43
N LEU A 501 19.98 -0.79 1.42
CA LEU A 501 18.82 -0.33 2.18
C LEU A 501 18.74 -0.94 3.58
N ILE A 502 19.34 -2.11 3.77
CA ILE A 502 19.26 -2.86 5.03
C ILE A 502 20.27 -2.34 6.07
N ASP A 503 19.74 -2.10 7.27
CA ASP A 503 20.48 -1.89 8.49
C ASP A 503 19.88 -2.71 9.65
N ALA A 504 20.48 -2.60 10.84
CA ALA A 504 20.04 -3.35 12.00
C ALA A 504 18.62 -2.99 12.48
N SER A 505 18.10 -1.81 12.15
CA SER A 505 16.78 -1.33 12.56
C SER A 505 15.65 -1.86 11.67
N ASN A 506 15.93 -2.13 10.39
CA ASN A 506 14.92 -2.52 9.40
C ASN A 506 15.09 -3.93 8.83
N MET A 507 16.20 -4.63 9.12
CA MET A 507 16.49 -5.97 8.60
C MET A 507 15.33 -6.95 8.80
N ARG A 508 14.69 -6.93 9.97
CA ARG A 508 13.56 -7.81 10.28
C ARG A 508 12.33 -7.55 9.43
N SER A 509 12.10 -6.33 8.95
CA SER A 509 10.99 -6.05 8.03
C SER A 509 11.20 -6.69 6.65
N TYR A 510 12.45 -6.88 6.23
CA TYR A 510 12.78 -7.55 4.96
C TYR A 510 12.87 -9.08 5.11
N PHE A 511 13.35 -9.57 6.26
CA PHE A 511 13.50 -11.00 6.53
C PHE A 511 12.87 -11.40 7.88
N PRO A 512 11.54 -11.28 8.02
CA PRO A 512 10.87 -11.45 9.31
C PRO A 512 10.90 -12.89 9.83
N TRP A 513 11.20 -13.86 8.97
CA TRP A 513 11.42 -15.27 9.35
C TRP A 513 12.82 -15.53 9.92
N TYR A 514 13.77 -14.60 9.81
CA TYR A 514 15.15 -14.83 10.23
C TYR A 514 15.26 -15.16 11.74
N ALA A 515 15.92 -16.27 12.02
CA ALA A 515 16.29 -16.71 13.36
C ALA A 515 17.81 -16.92 13.44
N SER A 516 18.43 -16.45 14.53
CA SER A 516 19.81 -16.77 14.87
C SER A 516 19.85 -17.82 15.98
N ILE A 517 20.63 -18.87 15.78
CA ILE A 517 20.74 -20.01 16.69
C ILE A 517 22.16 -20.08 17.22
N THR A 518 22.30 -20.12 18.54
CA THR A 518 23.59 -20.27 19.22
C THR A 518 23.49 -21.37 20.27
N LEU A 519 24.52 -22.22 20.35
CA LEU A 519 24.61 -23.28 21.34
C LEU A 519 25.58 -22.88 22.46
N LYS A 520 25.24 -23.18 23.73
CA LYS A 520 26.08 -22.85 24.90
C LYS A 520 27.52 -23.34 24.78
N HIS A 521 27.77 -24.45 24.09
CA HIS A 521 29.08 -25.11 24.02
C HIS A 521 29.75 -24.99 22.63
N GLY A 522 29.15 -24.22 21.72
CA GLY A 522 29.65 -24.00 20.36
C GLY A 522 30.29 -22.62 20.19
N ARG A 523 31.40 -22.55 19.44
CA ARG A 523 31.86 -21.27 18.85
C ARG A 523 31.12 -20.90 17.57
N ASN A 524 30.32 -21.83 17.03
CA ASN A 524 29.63 -21.69 15.76
C ASN A 524 28.19 -21.29 16.02
N TYR A 525 27.70 -20.30 15.27
CA TYR A 525 26.30 -19.94 15.19
C TYR A 525 25.71 -20.58 13.94
N CYS A 526 24.42 -20.89 13.97
CA CYS A 526 23.64 -21.29 12.82
C CYS A 526 22.52 -20.29 12.57
N PHE A 527 21.98 -20.32 11.37
CA PHE A 527 20.74 -19.64 11.01
C PHE A 527 19.57 -20.61 11.06
N GLY A 528 18.37 -20.05 11.10
CA GLY A 528 17.12 -20.77 10.94
C GLY A 528 16.05 -19.85 10.39
N SER A 529 14.90 -20.44 10.09
CA SER A 529 13.71 -19.73 9.62
C SER A 529 12.51 -20.10 10.47
N LEU A 530 11.74 -19.09 10.91
CA LEU A 530 10.43 -19.30 11.50
C LEU A 530 9.50 -19.88 10.43
N VAL A 531 8.88 -21.03 10.68
CA VAL A 531 7.96 -21.73 9.75
C VAL A 531 6.54 -21.86 10.29
N SER A 532 6.37 -21.66 11.60
CA SER A 532 5.10 -21.36 12.27
C SER A 532 5.41 -20.49 13.51
N PRO A 533 4.42 -19.93 14.23
CA PRO A 533 4.69 -19.18 15.46
C PRO A 533 5.52 -19.96 16.50
N ASP A 534 5.40 -21.28 16.50
CA ASP A 534 5.99 -22.19 17.48
C ASP A 534 7.28 -22.89 17.00
N PHE A 535 7.55 -22.90 15.69
CA PHE A 535 8.62 -23.72 15.11
C PHE A 535 9.62 -22.94 14.27
N VAL A 536 10.91 -23.23 14.50
CA VAL A 536 12.04 -22.78 13.68
C VAL A 536 12.66 -23.97 12.95
N LEU A 537 12.80 -23.87 11.64
CA LEU A 537 13.49 -24.83 10.77
C LEU A 537 14.98 -24.49 10.67
N THR A 538 15.85 -25.49 10.84
CA THR A 538 17.31 -25.33 10.75
C THR A 538 18.00 -26.64 10.33
N ALA A 539 19.34 -26.63 10.24
CA ALA A 539 20.13 -27.81 9.87
C ALA A 539 20.35 -28.72 11.09
N ALA A 540 20.39 -30.04 10.86
CA ALA A 540 20.62 -31.02 11.92
C ALA A 540 22.05 -30.98 12.45
N HIS A 541 23.04 -30.74 11.59
CA HIS A 541 24.46 -30.70 11.97
C HIS A 541 24.82 -29.54 12.90
N CYS A 542 23.91 -28.57 13.07
CA CYS A 542 24.06 -27.53 14.08
C CYS A 542 24.10 -28.13 15.48
N PHE A 543 23.40 -29.24 15.73
CA PHE A 543 23.33 -29.90 17.02
C PHE A 543 24.33 -31.04 17.14
N LYS A 544 24.79 -31.31 18.36
CA LYS A 544 25.65 -32.44 18.71
C LYS A 544 24.90 -33.47 19.53
N PHE A 545 25.40 -34.70 19.49
CA PHE A 545 24.89 -35.76 20.35
C PHE A 545 25.07 -35.40 21.82
N GLY A 546 23.96 -35.34 22.56
CA GLY A 546 23.93 -35.00 23.98
C GLY A 546 23.59 -33.54 24.29
N ASP A 547 23.41 -32.67 23.29
CA ASP A 547 22.87 -31.32 23.52
C ASP A 547 21.46 -31.40 24.12
N LEU A 548 21.15 -30.50 25.05
CA LEU A 548 19.82 -30.38 25.67
C LEU A 548 19.09 -29.13 25.15
N PRO A 549 17.74 -29.08 25.21
CA PRO A 549 16.98 -27.90 24.80
C PRO A 549 17.45 -26.60 25.48
N GLU A 550 17.85 -26.68 26.75
CA GLU A 550 18.39 -25.57 27.53
C GLU A 550 19.78 -25.06 27.06
N ASP A 551 20.45 -25.80 26.18
CA ASP A 551 21.72 -25.39 25.56
C ASP A 551 21.51 -24.61 24.27
N VAL A 552 20.29 -24.63 23.72
CA VAL A 552 19.91 -23.98 22.46
C VAL A 552 19.32 -22.60 22.76
N LYS A 553 19.95 -21.56 22.22
CA LYS A 553 19.45 -20.19 22.27
C LYS A 553 19.00 -19.76 20.89
N VAL A 554 17.72 -19.41 20.77
CA VAL A 554 17.12 -18.84 19.56
C VAL A 554 16.91 -17.34 19.77
N VAL A 555 17.32 -16.53 18.79
CA VAL A 555 17.13 -15.08 18.80
C VAL A 555 16.19 -14.66 17.68
N ILE A 556 15.01 -14.19 18.07
CA ILE A 556 13.94 -13.64 17.21
C ILE A 556 13.36 -12.44 17.97
N ASP A 557 13.51 -11.23 17.43
CA ASP A 557 12.95 -10.02 18.04
C ASP A 557 11.54 -9.78 17.50
N ASP A 558 10.54 -10.10 18.32
CA ASP A 558 9.13 -9.90 18.03
C ASP A 558 8.51 -8.71 18.79
N GLY A 559 9.34 -7.86 19.40
CA GLY A 559 8.88 -6.74 20.22
C GLY A 559 8.48 -7.11 21.66
N HIS A 560 8.37 -8.41 21.98
CA HIS A 560 8.10 -8.93 23.32
C HIS A 560 9.31 -9.61 23.98
N GLY A 561 10.45 -9.61 23.30
CA GLY A 561 11.71 -10.14 23.80
C GLY A 561 12.51 -10.77 22.67
N LYS A 562 13.83 -10.58 22.70
CA LYS A 562 14.72 -11.06 21.64
C LYS A 562 15.05 -12.54 21.73
N GLU A 563 15.09 -13.09 22.94
CA GLU A 563 15.54 -14.45 23.19
C GLU A 563 14.34 -15.35 23.38
N LYS A 564 14.27 -16.44 22.62
CA LYS A 564 13.20 -17.43 22.68
C LYS A 564 13.75 -18.71 23.32
N LYS A 565 13.03 -19.19 24.33
CA LYS A 565 13.35 -20.45 25.00
C LYS A 565 12.89 -21.63 24.14
N VAL A 566 13.59 -22.74 24.28
CA VAL A 566 13.40 -23.95 23.50
C VAL A 566 12.87 -25.05 24.39
N THR A 567 11.72 -25.62 24.01
CA THR A 567 11.12 -26.78 24.69
C THR A 567 11.73 -28.07 24.18
N ASN A 568 11.93 -28.16 22.87
CA ASN A 568 12.43 -29.36 22.21
C ASN A 568 13.14 -29.02 20.90
N PHE A 569 14.01 -29.90 20.44
CA PHE A 569 14.51 -29.88 19.06
C PHE A 569 14.50 -31.30 18.50
N ILE A 570 14.04 -31.42 17.25
CA ILE A 570 13.72 -32.69 16.62
C ILE A 570 14.58 -32.80 15.36
N ILE A 571 15.53 -33.72 15.38
CA ILE A 571 16.40 -34.03 14.25
C ILE A 571 15.72 -35.08 13.36
N HIS A 572 15.88 -34.96 12.04
CA HIS A 572 15.36 -35.96 11.11
C HIS A 572 15.88 -37.36 11.46
N PRO A 573 15.01 -38.39 11.57
CA PRO A 573 15.39 -39.72 12.07
C PRO A 573 16.44 -40.44 11.22
N ASN A 574 16.50 -40.14 9.92
CA ASN A 574 17.50 -40.70 8.99
C ASN A 574 18.82 -39.91 8.95
N TYR A 575 18.94 -38.78 9.66
CA TYR A 575 20.18 -38.02 9.68
C TYR A 575 21.28 -38.81 10.38
N ASN A 576 22.38 -39.08 9.67
CA ASN A 576 23.54 -39.76 10.23
C ASN A 576 24.82 -39.34 9.50
N ILE A 577 25.56 -38.45 10.14
CA ILE A 577 26.81 -37.88 9.62
C ILE A 577 27.88 -38.94 9.28
N ASN A 578 27.81 -40.13 9.87
CA ASN A 578 28.82 -41.18 9.68
C ASN A 578 28.35 -42.32 8.74
N ALA A 579 27.16 -42.23 8.13
CA ALA A 579 26.56 -43.36 7.42
C ALA A 579 27.40 -43.84 6.21
N LYS A 580 28.11 -42.92 5.55
CA LYS A 580 28.85 -43.19 4.29
C LYS A 580 30.37 -43.16 4.45
N VAL A 581 30.90 -43.24 5.67
CA VAL A 581 32.36 -43.28 5.93
C VAL A 581 33.03 -44.43 5.18
N LYS A 582 32.40 -45.60 5.12
CA LYS A 582 32.91 -46.78 4.39
C LYS A 582 32.87 -46.63 2.87
N GLU A 583 32.05 -45.71 2.36
CA GLU A 583 31.90 -45.41 0.93
C GLU A 583 32.74 -44.18 0.52
N GLY A 584 33.63 -43.72 1.41
CA GLY A 584 34.56 -42.63 1.13
C GLY A 584 34.00 -41.23 1.39
N VAL A 585 33.00 -41.09 2.25
CA VAL A 585 32.45 -39.78 2.66
C VAL A 585 32.60 -39.61 4.16
N LYS A 586 33.53 -38.74 4.58
CA LYS A 586 33.86 -38.52 6.01
C LYS A 586 32.66 -37.99 6.80
N GLU A 587 31.93 -37.03 6.23
CA GLU A 587 30.76 -36.39 6.82
C GLU A 587 29.62 -36.44 5.80
N PHE A 588 28.54 -37.13 6.13
CA PHE A 588 27.41 -37.40 5.24
C PHE A 588 26.17 -36.61 5.68
N TYR A 589 25.90 -35.53 4.97
CA TYR A 589 24.88 -34.54 5.32
C TYR A 589 23.47 -34.88 4.79
N ASP A 590 23.20 -36.14 4.41
CA ASP A 590 21.86 -36.50 3.95
C ASP A 590 20.84 -36.35 5.08
N TYR A 591 19.65 -35.85 4.76
CA TYR A 591 18.61 -35.49 5.72
C TYR A 591 19.06 -34.49 6.81
N ASP A 592 19.98 -33.57 6.49
CA ASP A 592 20.48 -32.53 7.40
C ASP A 592 19.44 -31.44 7.71
N VAL A 593 18.37 -31.82 8.40
CA VAL A 593 17.24 -30.95 8.75
C VAL A 593 16.75 -31.24 10.17
N ALA A 594 16.40 -30.19 10.89
CA ALA A 594 15.86 -30.25 12.23
C ALA A 594 14.83 -29.13 12.49
N LEU A 595 13.91 -29.38 13.42
CA LEU A 595 12.92 -28.41 13.88
C LEU A 595 13.16 -28.08 15.35
N ILE A 596 13.13 -26.80 15.71
CA ILE A 596 13.17 -26.33 17.08
C ILE A 596 11.76 -25.90 17.47
N GLN A 597 11.24 -26.45 18.57
CA GLN A 597 9.98 -26.06 19.18
C GLN A 597 10.23 -25.02 20.28
N LEU A 598 9.59 -23.87 20.17
CA LEU A 598 9.67 -22.79 21.15
C LEU A 598 8.76 -23.05 22.36
N GLU A 599 9.09 -22.46 23.49
CA GLU A 599 8.27 -22.53 24.72
C GLU A 599 7.05 -21.63 24.65
N GLU A 600 7.20 -20.45 24.03
CA GLU A 600 6.13 -19.50 23.80
C GLU A 600 6.06 -19.15 22.31
N PRO A 601 4.84 -19.04 21.72
CA PRO A 601 4.68 -18.68 20.32
C PRO A 601 5.21 -17.26 20.07
N VAL A 602 5.86 -17.09 18.93
CA VAL A 602 6.29 -15.77 18.45
C VAL A 602 5.07 -14.89 18.17
N VAL A 603 5.08 -13.66 18.68
CA VAL A 603 4.03 -12.68 18.39
C VAL A 603 4.19 -12.19 16.95
N ILE A 604 3.22 -12.53 16.10
CA ILE A 604 3.29 -12.22 14.67
C ILE A 604 3.21 -10.71 14.43
N SER A 605 4.15 -10.19 13.66
CA SER A 605 4.23 -8.78 13.25
C SER A 605 4.91 -8.63 11.89
N ALA A 606 5.01 -7.39 11.39
CA ALA A 606 5.82 -7.05 10.22
C ALA A 606 7.31 -7.41 10.39
N ASN A 607 7.79 -7.56 11.63
CA ASN A 607 9.19 -7.89 11.94
C ASN A 607 9.39 -9.35 12.33
N ALA A 608 8.33 -10.11 12.62
CA ALA A 608 8.46 -11.50 13.05
C ALA A 608 7.29 -12.32 12.49
N ARG A 609 7.56 -13.16 11.49
CA ARG A 609 6.53 -14.04 10.89
C ARG A 609 7.12 -15.21 10.13
N PRO A 610 6.33 -16.27 9.94
CA PRO A 610 6.78 -17.46 9.23
C PRO A 610 7.12 -17.19 7.77
N ILE A 611 8.08 -17.91 7.21
CA ILE A 611 8.26 -18.08 5.76
C ILE A 611 7.36 -19.21 5.25
N CYS A 612 6.91 -19.14 4.00
CA CYS A 612 6.13 -20.23 3.40
C CYS A 612 7.00 -21.47 3.18
N ILE A 613 6.44 -22.66 3.40
CA ILE A 613 7.10 -23.95 3.14
C ILE A 613 6.31 -24.78 2.14
N PRO A 614 6.96 -25.66 1.35
CA PRO A 614 6.31 -26.31 0.23
C PRO A 614 5.19 -27.28 0.64
N CYS A 615 4.26 -27.48 -0.27
CA CYS A 615 3.15 -28.43 -0.18
C CYS A 615 2.21 -28.18 1.00
N THR A 616 1.97 -26.90 1.26
CA THR A 616 1.02 -26.39 2.26
C THR A 616 -0.06 -25.55 1.58
N GLN A 617 -1.23 -25.44 2.21
CA GLN A 617 -2.32 -24.60 1.73
C GLN A 617 -1.88 -23.13 1.67
N GLU A 618 -1.15 -22.67 2.68
CA GLU A 618 -0.66 -21.29 2.77
C GLU A 618 0.30 -20.95 1.62
N THR A 619 1.08 -21.91 1.13
CA THR A 619 1.90 -21.76 -0.08
C THR A 619 1.05 -21.78 -1.35
N SER A 620 -0.04 -22.54 -1.42
CA SER A 620 -0.97 -22.45 -2.56
C SER A 620 -1.53 -21.03 -2.67
N ASP A 621 -1.91 -20.45 -1.54
CA ASP A 621 -2.44 -19.10 -1.47
C ASP A 621 -1.36 -18.05 -1.85
N ALA A 622 -0.13 -18.24 -1.38
CA ALA A 622 1.03 -17.41 -1.76
C ALA A 622 1.36 -17.46 -3.26
N LEU A 623 1.12 -18.60 -3.89
CA LEU A 623 1.30 -18.82 -5.33
C LEU A 623 0.04 -18.50 -6.14
N GLN A 624 -1.02 -18.00 -5.49
CA GLN A 624 -2.32 -17.67 -6.11
C GLN A 624 -2.95 -18.85 -6.85
N LEU A 625 -2.82 -20.04 -6.27
CA LEU A 625 -3.41 -21.28 -6.79
C LEU A 625 -4.82 -21.46 -6.26
N VAL A 626 -5.77 -21.60 -7.18
CA VAL A 626 -7.20 -21.71 -6.87
C VAL A 626 -7.67 -23.15 -7.04
N GLY A 627 -8.49 -23.63 -6.10
CA GLY A 627 -9.10 -24.96 -6.14
C GLY A 627 -8.18 -26.08 -5.63
N ASN A 628 -8.41 -27.31 -6.11
CA ASN A 628 -7.71 -28.50 -5.62
C ASN A 628 -6.26 -28.53 -6.14
N THR A 629 -5.36 -27.91 -5.39
CA THR A 629 -3.95 -27.75 -5.72
C THR A 629 -3.15 -28.95 -5.22
N THR A 630 -2.15 -29.39 -6.00
CA THR A 630 -1.25 -30.49 -5.63
C THR A 630 0.14 -29.99 -5.26
N CYS A 631 0.85 -30.79 -4.46
CA CYS A 631 2.25 -30.57 -4.12
C CYS A 631 3.12 -30.43 -5.38
N LYS A 632 2.82 -31.23 -6.42
CA LYS A 632 3.55 -31.19 -7.69
C LYS A 632 3.36 -29.87 -8.45
N GLN A 633 2.16 -29.29 -8.43
CA GLN A 633 1.92 -27.98 -9.04
C GLN A 633 2.74 -26.89 -8.37
N GLN A 634 2.86 -26.90 -7.04
CA GLN A 634 3.73 -25.95 -6.33
C GLN A 634 5.20 -26.14 -6.73
N GLU A 635 5.68 -27.39 -6.81
CA GLU A 635 7.04 -27.70 -7.25
C GLU A 635 7.32 -27.17 -8.66
N ASP A 636 6.41 -27.42 -9.61
CA ASP A 636 6.59 -27.02 -11.01
C ASP A 636 6.58 -25.49 -11.20
N ILE A 637 5.88 -24.75 -10.33
CA ILE A 637 5.87 -23.28 -10.34
C ILE A 637 7.14 -22.70 -9.72
N LEU A 638 7.56 -23.26 -8.59
CA LEU A 638 8.76 -22.83 -7.89
C LEU A 638 10.03 -23.25 -8.64
N PHE A 639 9.98 -24.34 -9.39
CA PHE A 639 11.07 -24.88 -10.20
C PHE A 639 10.70 -25.00 -11.70
N LYS A 640 10.36 -23.86 -12.30
CA LYS A 640 9.85 -23.77 -13.68
C LYS A 640 10.89 -24.07 -14.76
N THR A 641 12.16 -23.82 -14.48
CA THR A 641 13.28 -23.89 -15.42
C THR A 641 14.40 -24.77 -14.86
N GLN A 642 15.37 -25.14 -15.70
CA GLN A 642 16.53 -25.91 -15.24
C GLN A 642 17.56 -25.09 -14.45
N LEU A 643 17.32 -23.78 -14.29
CA LEU A 643 18.19 -22.85 -13.59
C LEU A 643 17.36 -21.79 -12.89
N GLU A 644 17.10 -22.00 -11.61
CA GLU A 644 16.20 -21.16 -10.84
C GLU A 644 16.95 -20.21 -9.93
N GLN A 645 16.65 -18.92 -10.00
CA GLN A 645 17.19 -17.96 -9.05
C GLN A 645 16.60 -18.23 -7.67
N VAL A 646 17.49 -18.33 -6.69
CA VAL A 646 17.18 -18.48 -5.27
C VAL A 646 18.02 -17.50 -4.47
N SER A 647 17.54 -17.15 -3.29
CA SER A 647 18.24 -16.27 -2.37
C SER A 647 18.41 -16.94 -1.02
N PHE A 648 19.45 -16.53 -0.29
CA PHE A 648 19.71 -16.97 1.08
C PHE A 648 20.32 -15.81 1.88
N LEU A 649 20.33 -15.95 3.21
CA LEU A 649 20.86 -14.92 4.09
C LEU A 649 22.28 -15.26 4.52
N SER A 650 23.14 -14.24 4.56
CA SER A 650 24.53 -14.38 5.02
C SER A 650 24.95 -13.24 5.94
N LYS A 651 25.70 -13.57 6.99
CA LYS A 651 26.23 -12.54 7.91
C LYS A 651 27.53 -11.95 7.37
N SER A 652 27.62 -10.62 7.31
CA SER A 652 28.88 -9.89 7.12
C SER A 652 29.05 -8.85 8.21
N GLY A 653 29.98 -9.11 9.13
CA GLY A 653 30.14 -8.30 10.35
C GLY A 653 28.87 -8.34 11.22
N ASN A 654 28.28 -7.17 11.48
CA ASN A 654 27.03 -7.04 12.24
C ASN A 654 25.78 -6.97 11.35
N LYS A 655 25.94 -7.05 10.02
CA LYS A 655 24.82 -6.99 9.06
C LYS A 655 24.47 -8.39 8.56
N VAL A 656 23.18 -8.62 8.35
CA VAL A 656 22.67 -9.77 7.60
C VAL A 656 22.31 -9.26 6.21
N ASN A 657 22.87 -9.89 5.19
CA ASN A 657 22.69 -9.52 3.80
C ASN A 657 21.97 -10.65 3.05
N GLU A 658 21.21 -10.29 2.05
CA GLU A 658 20.68 -11.23 1.07
C GLU A 658 21.76 -11.56 0.02
N LYS A 659 21.82 -12.82 -0.37
CA LYS A 659 22.74 -13.40 -1.33
C LYS A 659 21.94 -14.08 -2.44
N ASP A 660 22.37 -13.91 -3.68
CA ASP A 660 21.71 -14.50 -4.84
C ASP A 660 22.52 -15.67 -5.40
N ALA A 661 21.85 -16.77 -5.70
CA ALA A 661 22.44 -17.93 -6.35
C ALA A 661 21.44 -18.57 -7.32
N TYR A 662 21.92 -19.54 -8.10
CA TYR A 662 21.07 -20.26 -9.04
C TYR A 662 21.08 -21.76 -8.74
N ALA A 663 19.91 -22.28 -8.40
CA ALA A 663 19.64 -23.70 -8.22
C ALA A 663 19.67 -24.40 -9.57
N LYS A 664 20.60 -25.35 -9.71
CA LYS A 664 20.85 -26.11 -10.94
C LYS A 664 20.02 -27.40 -10.89
N LEU A 665 19.10 -27.53 -11.83
CA LEU A 665 18.12 -28.62 -11.90
C LEU A 665 18.27 -29.41 -13.20
N GLY A 666 17.68 -30.61 -13.27
CA GLY A 666 17.80 -31.49 -14.43
C GLY A 666 19.26 -31.82 -14.77
N ASP A 667 19.63 -31.77 -16.04
CA ASP A 667 21.00 -32.08 -16.50
C ASP A 667 22.06 -31.15 -15.90
N ASN A 668 21.71 -29.89 -15.62
CA ASN A 668 22.61 -28.93 -14.96
C ASN A 668 22.95 -29.35 -13.52
N ARG A 669 22.06 -30.11 -12.87
CA ARG A 669 22.32 -30.64 -11.53
C ARG A 669 23.45 -31.66 -11.56
N ASP A 670 23.44 -32.57 -12.51
CA ASP A 670 24.45 -33.63 -12.62
C ASP A 670 25.85 -33.05 -12.86
N GLU A 671 25.97 -31.96 -13.63
CA GLU A 671 27.23 -31.22 -13.74
C GLU A 671 27.61 -30.50 -12.45
N CYS A 672 26.64 -29.91 -11.75
CA CYS A 672 26.89 -29.21 -10.49
C CYS A 672 27.47 -30.13 -9.41
N ILE A 673 26.86 -31.30 -9.20
CA ILE A 673 27.24 -32.22 -8.11
C ILE A 673 28.61 -32.88 -8.32
N LYS A 674 29.15 -32.94 -9.55
CA LYS A 674 30.50 -33.47 -9.81
C LYS A 674 31.58 -32.75 -9.01
N HIS A 675 31.37 -31.47 -8.70
CA HIS A 675 32.30 -30.69 -7.91
C HIS A 675 32.36 -31.12 -6.43
N ALA A 676 31.34 -31.86 -5.93
CA ALA A 676 31.38 -32.44 -4.58
C ALA A 676 32.58 -33.35 -4.38
N LEU A 677 33.02 -34.06 -5.41
CA LEU A 677 34.17 -34.97 -5.35
C LEU A 677 35.50 -34.26 -5.05
N LYS A 678 35.54 -32.94 -5.17
CA LYS A 678 36.71 -32.11 -4.86
C LYS A 678 36.69 -31.58 -3.42
N ALA A 679 35.60 -31.80 -2.67
CA ALA A 679 35.49 -31.29 -1.30
C ALA A 679 36.40 -32.08 -0.34
N GLU A 680 36.85 -31.39 0.71
CA GLU A 680 37.64 -32.01 1.76
C GLU A 680 36.87 -33.15 2.44
N GLY A 681 37.50 -34.32 2.58
CA GLY A 681 36.88 -35.47 3.24
C GLY A 681 36.03 -36.38 2.32
N ILE A 682 36.01 -36.11 1.00
CA ILE A 682 35.36 -36.99 0.01
C ILE A 682 36.44 -37.71 -0.82
N THR A 683 36.40 -39.05 -0.79
CA THR A 683 37.20 -39.96 -1.63
C THR A 683 36.35 -40.86 -2.51
N ALA A 684 35.02 -40.71 -2.46
CA ALA A 684 34.09 -41.38 -3.37
C ALA A 684 34.37 -40.99 -4.83
N THR A 685 34.02 -41.86 -5.78
CA THR A 685 34.16 -41.60 -7.22
C THR A 685 32.85 -41.24 -7.90
N ASP A 686 31.72 -41.62 -7.31
CA ASP A 686 30.38 -41.27 -7.78
C ASP A 686 29.87 -40.05 -6.98
N PRO A 687 29.58 -38.91 -7.63
CA PRO A 687 29.09 -37.71 -6.94
C PRO A 687 27.72 -37.90 -6.27
N LYS A 688 26.95 -38.92 -6.65
CA LYS A 688 25.65 -39.23 -6.04
C LYS A 688 25.78 -39.90 -4.67
N ILE A 689 26.97 -40.38 -4.30
CA ILE A 689 27.25 -40.93 -2.97
C ILE A 689 27.23 -39.81 -1.91
N PRO A 690 28.02 -38.73 -2.02
CA PRO A 690 27.97 -37.62 -1.07
C PRO A 690 26.77 -36.68 -1.27
N VAL A 691 26.22 -36.60 -2.49
CA VAL A 691 25.10 -35.71 -2.83
C VAL A 691 23.92 -36.52 -3.33
N THR A 692 23.06 -36.93 -2.40
CA THR A 692 21.81 -37.66 -2.67
C THR A 692 20.80 -36.77 -3.41
N ASP A 693 19.69 -37.35 -3.84
CA ASP A 693 18.57 -36.61 -4.48
C ASP A 693 17.83 -35.66 -3.51
N ASN A 694 18.18 -35.69 -2.23
CA ASN A 694 17.69 -34.75 -1.23
C ASN A 694 18.33 -33.36 -1.33
N PHE A 695 19.38 -33.19 -2.15
CA PHE A 695 20.07 -31.91 -2.29
C PHE A 695 19.72 -31.13 -3.56
N LEU A 696 19.53 -29.82 -3.38
CA LEU A 696 19.70 -28.80 -4.41
C LEU A 696 21.18 -28.41 -4.50
N CYS A 697 21.64 -28.01 -5.68
CA CYS A 697 23.01 -27.60 -5.93
C CYS A 697 23.06 -26.18 -6.52
N THR A 698 23.86 -25.31 -5.90
CA THR A 698 24.10 -23.92 -6.29
C THR A 698 25.61 -23.62 -6.31
N GLY A 699 26.00 -22.40 -6.62
CA GLY A 699 27.41 -21.99 -6.65
C GLY A 699 28.04 -22.18 -8.03
N GLY A 700 29.14 -21.50 -8.25
CA GLY A 700 29.86 -21.49 -9.52
C GLY A 700 29.87 -20.13 -10.22
N VAL A 701 30.52 -20.09 -11.38
CA VAL A 701 30.69 -18.86 -12.19
C VAL A 701 29.91 -18.93 -13.51
N GLN A 702 29.19 -20.01 -13.76
CA GLN A 702 28.39 -20.20 -14.97
C GLN A 702 26.98 -20.71 -14.63
N PRO A 703 25.94 -20.18 -15.32
CA PRO A 703 26.01 -19.06 -16.27
C PRO A 703 26.17 -17.68 -15.60
N PHE A 704 25.98 -17.62 -14.27
CA PHE A 704 26.19 -16.43 -13.45
C PHE A 704 27.20 -16.71 -12.33
N VAL A 705 27.76 -15.66 -11.74
CA VAL A 705 28.62 -15.78 -10.56
C VAL A 705 27.76 -15.75 -9.31
N ASP A 706 27.47 -16.95 -8.80
CA ASP A 706 26.65 -17.16 -7.61
C ASP A 706 27.36 -16.64 -6.36
N ASP A 707 26.59 -16.13 -5.41
CA ASP A 707 27.06 -16.00 -4.04
C ASP A 707 27.23 -17.39 -3.39
N ARG A 708 28.09 -17.46 -2.36
CA ARG A 708 28.48 -18.66 -1.64
C ARG A 708 28.16 -18.52 -0.15
N ALA A 709 27.63 -19.57 0.44
CA ALA A 709 27.32 -19.66 1.87
C ALA A 709 28.58 -19.81 2.73
N CYS A 710 28.51 -19.29 3.95
CA CYS A 710 29.53 -19.43 4.99
C CYS A 710 29.12 -20.46 6.04
N LYS A 711 30.08 -21.00 6.81
CA LYS A 711 29.81 -21.90 7.95
C LYS A 711 28.79 -21.37 8.97
N GLY A 712 28.66 -20.05 9.10
CA GLY A 712 27.67 -19.43 9.98
C GLY A 712 26.26 -19.27 9.37
N ASP A 713 26.15 -19.46 8.06
CA ASP A 713 24.88 -19.33 7.33
C ASP A 713 24.12 -20.67 7.29
N SER A 714 24.76 -21.76 7.72
CA SER A 714 24.18 -23.10 7.85
C SER A 714 22.87 -23.10 8.62
N GLY A 715 21.90 -23.86 8.13
CA GLY A 715 20.54 -23.90 8.63
C GLY A 715 19.64 -22.76 8.15
N GLY A 716 20.21 -21.74 7.49
CA GLY A 716 19.45 -20.63 6.92
C GLY A 716 18.51 -21.05 5.79
N SER A 717 17.46 -20.27 5.58
CA SER A 717 16.51 -20.48 4.49
C SER A 717 17.15 -20.23 3.12
N VAL A 718 16.98 -21.18 2.20
CA VAL A 718 17.12 -20.96 0.75
C VAL A 718 15.71 -20.79 0.20
N TYR A 719 15.41 -19.61 -0.31
CA TYR A 719 14.04 -19.24 -0.67
C TYR A 719 13.98 -18.62 -2.06
N LYS A 720 12.76 -18.61 -2.61
CA LYS A 720 12.40 -17.91 -3.83
C LYS A 720 11.35 -16.87 -3.50
N ILE A 721 11.50 -15.68 -4.05
CA ILE A 721 10.43 -14.68 -4.05
C ILE A 721 9.55 -14.96 -5.25
N TYR A 722 8.32 -15.43 -5.00
CA TYR A 722 7.28 -15.51 -6.02
C TYR A 722 6.41 -14.28 -5.90
N GLU A 723 6.54 -13.38 -6.88
CA GLU A 723 5.94 -12.05 -6.87
C GLU A 723 6.35 -11.22 -5.62
N TYR A 724 5.55 -11.25 -4.56
CA TYR A 724 5.79 -10.52 -3.31
C TYR A 724 5.80 -11.42 -2.06
N ARG A 725 5.87 -12.75 -2.26
CA ARG A 725 5.86 -13.75 -1.19
C ARG A 725 7.11 -14.61 -1.24
N ALA A 726 7.76 -14.77 -0.10
CA ALA A 726 8.93 -15.62 0.07
C ALA A 726 8.51 -17.06 0.39
N VAL A 727 8.97 -18.01 -0.43
CA VAL A 727 8.77 -19.44 -0.22
C VAL A 727 10.12 -20.11 -0.04
N GLN A 728 10.33 -20.73 1.12
CA GLN A 728 11.51 -21.53 1.39
C GLN A 728 11.44 -22.83 0.58
N VAL A 729 12.42 -23.04 -0.29
CA VAL A 729 12.51 -24.25 -1.14
C VAL A 729 13.64 -25.17 -0.70
N GLY A 730 14.57 -24.63 0.10
CA GLY A 730 15.65 -25.40 0.68
C GLY A 730 16.22 -24.81 1.95
N LEU A 731 17.28 -25.44 2.44
CA LEU A 731 17.99 -25.06 3.64
C LEU A 731 19.50 -25.22 3.43
N VAL A 732 20.27 -24.20 3.80
CA VAL A 732 21.73 -24.20 3.69
C VAL A 732 22.32 -25.34 4.54
N SER A 733 23.02 -26.27 3.91
CA SER A 733 23.60 -27.44 4.59
C SER A 733 25.13 -27.38 4.58
N TRP A 734 25.77 -27.59 3.42
CA TRP A 734 27.24 -27.63 3.32
C TRP A 734 27.73 -27.18 1.94
N GLY A 735 29.03 -26.90 1.82
CA GLY A 735 29.66 -26.47 0.56
C GLY A 735 31.05 -27.04 0.36
N THR A 736 31.57 -26.99 -0.87
CA THR A 736 32.87 -27.59 -1.24
C THR A 736 34.07 -26.77 -0.77
N LEU A 737 33.89 -25.48 -0.53
CA LEU A 737 34.93 -24.55 -0.08
C LEU A 737 34.37 -23.65 1.02
N ASP A 738 35.15 -23.48 2.09
CA ASP A 738 34.82 -22.54 3.15
C ASP A 738 34.92 -21.09 2.65
N CYS A 739 34.05 -20.22 3.14
CA CYS A 739 34.05 -18.82 2.76
C CYS A 739 35.09 -18.03 3.58
N ASP A 740 35.65 -16.95 3.01
CA ASP A 740 36.36 -15.94 3.81
C ASP A 740 35.35 -14.86 4.23
N PRO A 741 35.02 -14.71 5.53
CA PRO A 741 34.04 -13.74 6.01
C PRO A 741 34.47 -12.27 5.76
N ILE A 742 35.72 -12.01 5.39
CA ILE A 742 36.29 -10.66 5.18
C ILE A 742 36.49 -10.34 3.69
N ARG A 743 36.90 -11.31 2.85
CA ARG A 743 37.37 -11.03 1.47
C ARG A 743 36.43 -11.42 0.33
N GLY A 744 35.30 -12.08 0.58
CA GLY A 744 34.24 -12.19 -0.42
C GLY A 744 33.39 -13.45 -0.36
N GLN A 745 32.12 -13.26 -0.69
CA GLN A 745 31.06 -14.28 -0.71
C GLN A 745 30.71 -14.73 -2.14
N LYS A 746 31.57 -14.49 -3.14
CA LYS A 746 31.32 -14.95 -4.52
C LYS A 746 31.97 -16.30 -4.77
N SER A 747 31.29 -17.11 -5.56
CA SER A 747 31.76 -18.42 -6.01
C SER A 747 32.95 -18.30 -6.96
N ASP A 748 33.81 -19.32 -6.94
CA ASP A 748 34.77 -19.59 -8.00
C ASP A 748 34.26 -20.72 -8.91
N LYS A 749 35.09 -21.16 -9.86
CA LYS A 749 34.71 -22.20 -10.83
C LYS A 749 34.37 -23.55 -10.17
N ASP A 750 35.00 -23.85 -9.04
CA ASP A 750 34.95 -25.16 -8.38
C ASP A 750 34.08 -25.16 -7.10
N SER A 751 33.77 -24.00 -6.53
CA SER A 751 32.91 -23.88 -5.34
C SER A 751 31.45 -24.22 -5.66
N ARG A 752 30.84 -25.10 -4.89
CA ARG A 752 29.39 -25.40 -4.90
C ARG A 752 28.85 -25.44 -3.48
N ASP A 753 27.60 -25.03 -3.33
CA ASP A 753 26.85 -25.16 -2.09
C ASP A 753 25.66 -26.10 -2.31
N PHE A 754 25.44 -26.98 -1.34
CA PHE A 754 24.42 -28.00 -1.32
C PHE A 754 23.41 -27.70 -0.22
N HIS A 755 22.13 -27.76 -0.60
CA HIS A 755 21.02 -27.36 0.25
C HIS A 755 20.01 -28.49 0.34
N ILE A 756 19.45 -28.76 1.53
CA ILE A 756 18.38 -29.76 1.66
C ILE A 756 17.14 -29.25 0.92
N ASN A 757 16.66 -30.03 -0.04
CA ASN A 757 15.44 -29.78 -0.79
C ASN A 757 14.23 -30.08 0.09
N LEU A 758 13.43 -29.06 0.43
CA LEU A 758 12.29 -29.25 1.32
C LEU A 758 11.21 -30.17 0.75
N PHE A 759 11.08 -30.25 -0.59
CA PHE A 759 10.16 -31.20 -1.24
C PHE A 759 10.53 -32.67 -0.98
N LYS A 760 11.79 -32.95 -0.61
CA LYS A 760 12.28 -34.32 -0.35
C LYS A 760 12.18 -34.74 1.12
N VAL A 761 11.94 -33.80 2.02
CA VAL A 761 11.78 -34.04 3.47
C VAL A 761 10.38 -33.73 3.99
N LEU A 762 9.40 -33.55 3.08
CA LEU A 762 8.00 -33.28 3.42
C LEU A 762 7.38 -34.28 4.41
N PRO A 763 7.61 -35.61 4.33
CA PRO A 763 7.02 -36.53 5.30
C PRO A 763 7.44 -36.23 6.74
N PHE A 764 8.70 -35.83 6.95
CA PHE A 764 9.20 -35.43 8.26
C PHE A 764 8.55 -34.12 8.72
N LEU A 765 8.52 -33.09 7.86
CA LEU A 765 7.88 -31.81 8.21
C LEU A 765 6.39 -32.01 8.53
N LYS A 766 5.66 -32.76 7.71
CA LYS A 766 4.23 -33.07 7.91
C LYS A 766 3.97 -33.87 9.19
N SER A 767 4.86 -34.80 9.55
CA SER A 767 4.72 -35.61 10.78
C SER A 767 4.86 -34.81 12.08
N ILE A 768 5.33 -33.57 12.02
CA ILE A 768 5.52 -32.70 13.18
C ILE A 768 4.60 -31.51 13.06
N LEU A 769 4.76 -30.72 11.99
CA LEU A 769 4.04 -29.46 11.79
C LEU A 769 2.57 -29.67 11.42
N GLY A 770 2.21 -30.81 10.83
CA GLY A 770 0.84 -31.09 10.36
C GLY A 770 -0.03 -31.88 11.34
N VAL A 771 0.43 -32.10 12.57
CA VAL A 771 -0.28 -32.92 13.57
C VAL A 771 -1.21 -32.05 14.41
N GLU A 772 -2.49 -32.43 14.49
CA GLU A 772 -3.42 -31.81 15.43
C GLU A 772 -3.04 -32.14 16.88
N THR A 773 -2.66 -31.13 17.64
CA THR A 773 -2.28 -31.23 19.05
C THR A 773 -2.80 -30.01 19.82
N PRO A 774 -3.10 -30.12 21.13
CA PRO A 774 -3.38 -28.97 21.96
C PRO A 774 -2.18 -28.01 22.14
N ASP A 775 -0.96 -28.45 21.80
CA ASP A 775 0.26 -27.70 22.08
C ASP A 775 0.53 -26.55 21.09
N TYR A 776 0.05 -26.66 19.84
CA TYR A 776 0.26 -25.65 18.79
C TYR A 776 -0.74 -25.80 17.63
N THR A 777 -0.87 -24.74 16.83
CA THR A 777 -1.71 -24.78 15.62
C THR A 777 -0.99 -25.52 14.49
N PRO A 778 -1.59 -26.56 13.89
CA PRO A 778 -0.95 -27.30 12.81
C PRO A 778 -0.92 -26.51 11.50
N VAL A 779 0.16 -26.71 10.74
CA VAL A 779 0.30 -26.25 9.35
C VAL A 779 -0.50 -27.18 8.44
N LYS A 780 -1.32 -26.61 7.55
CA LYS A 780 -2.20 -27.39 6.66
C LYS A 780 -1.44 -27.88 5.43
N PHE A 781 -0.87 -29.09 5.48
CA PHE A 781 -0.26 -29.74 4.32
C PHE A 781 -1.29 -30.22 3.30
N LEU A 782 -0.95 -30.14 2.02
CA LEU A 782 -1.77 -30.71 0.94
C LEU A 782 -1.87 -32.25 1.10
N GLU A 783 -3.00 -32.80 0.71
CA GLU A 783 -3.25 -34.25 0.78
C GLU A 783 -2.55 -35.03 -0.34
N ASN A 784 -2.29 -34.39 -1.49
CA ASN A 784 -1.74 -35.00 -2.71
C ASN A 784 -0.40 -34.41 -3.17
#